data_AF-A0A0H4X9B9-F1
#
_entry.id   AF-A0A0H4X9B9-F1
#
_cell.length_a   1.000
_cell.length_b   1.000
_cell.length_c   1.000
_cell.angle_alpha   90.00
_cell.angle_beta   90.00
_cell.angle_gamma   90.00
#
_symmetry.space_group_name_H-M   'P 1'
#
loop_
_entity.id
_entity.type
_entity.pdbx_description
1 polymer ?
#
loop_
_entity_poly.entity_id
_entity_poly.type
_entity_poly.pdbx_seq_one_letter_code
_entity_poly.pdbx_strand_id
1 'polypeptide(L)'
;METYVVKDGDSPDAIAQKYGFKEWKLIYEHPDNGALRATRGANEIKADDRVLIPDLPENNISAGGPQALIATSGRPLVLPPVHFDAHMHIMSGNCTPMPAIVQMMKDKGLGWAIDTGTSRTAVNRLGWWVARVPFGLAPEIGDLSHRTTLRIGQEAVRLSNSLVVDEIRVAATGMGGATTYEVPATFRSYPSSKGHYEARKSYLGMSVVLTMDMDYCHLDGYQGEPVYSTESTEDGPRITYRWRTDSHKEGEKIVASSSEVDLHETWTRQMLHTARAAAENPFRLLPMYHFEPRRYIKSAKKETPFSKVVTASQAAPFLGFKMYSPQGYMPVERHSQVKGVLSWFFGECEKKDIPIMTHCTPAGFYTHERRFYLDNEPDEAIRKDAKYAPDREKLEAADKAIYQAREHLKEVEDSWVRRNIPLNVRRAKGAIEDAIEAREAVLNPGRMRYFYENYVHPEAWRPLLKSHPKLRLCLAHFASDGSFWNWRKGLTVTTDGQKIVYDKSWIGSIIELCNEYENFYTDISYLDLMDGEKWKLLADILKKHPWMLKKVMFGTDWYMITAEPVAYADWYSRTLRGLEFIQKELPTQVNLFTQFATVNPTRFYRLMEVAPKMKEGLKTLQGRLDIKGTPVDLLEDNFTTLMRLQSPLEQLDKAGGLASGPIHYTASSKPK
;
A
#
# COMPACT_ATOMS: atom_id res chain seq x y z
N MET A 1 -10.44 32.59 10.84
CA MET A 1 -11.81 32.59 11.41
C MET A 1 -12.81 32.06 10.39
N GLU A 2 -13.79 31.25 10.82
CA GLU A 2 -14.86 30.65 9.99
C GLU A 2 -16.23 30.97 10.61
N THR A 3 -17.31 31.08 9.83
CA THR A 3 -18.68 31.14 10.38
C THR A 3 -19.33 29.77 10.28
N TYR A 4 -19.61 29.15 11.43
CA TYR A 4 -20.40 27.93 11.53
C TYR A 4 -21.89 28.26 11.59
N VAL A 5 -22.70 27.53 10.84
CA VAL A 5 -24.17 27.57 10.94
C VAL A 5 -24.59 26.36 11.75
N VAL A 6 -25.21 26.60 12.89
CA VAL A 6 -25.63 25.56 13.84
C VAL A 6 -26.65 24.65 13.16
N LYS A 7 -26.44 23.33 13.23
CA LYS A 7 -27.35 22.32 12.68
C LYS A 7 -28.30 21.83 13.77
N ASP A 8 -29.43 21.27 13.36
CA ASP A 8 -30.36 20.64 14.29
C ASP A 8 -29.67 19.48 15.04
N GLY A 9 -29.79 19.48 16.38
CA GLY A 9 -29.10 18.54 17.27
C GLY A 9 -27.67 18.91 17.71
N ASP A 10 -27.09 20.02 17.22
CA ASP A 10 -25.81 20.50 17.72
C ASP A 10 -25.90 20.95 19.19
N SER A 11 -24.82 20.74 19.95
CA SER A 11 -24.65 21.30 21.30
C SER A 11 -23.42 22.22 21.36
N PRO A 12 -23.40 23.21 22.27
CA PRO A 12 -22.24 24.11 22.43
C PRO A 12 -20.92 23.33 22.63
N ASP A 13 -20.94 22.31 23.47
CA ASP A 13 -19.79 21.43 23.70
C ASP A 13 -19.42 20.60 22.46
N ALA A 14 -20.41 20.16 21.67
CA ALA A 14 -20.15 19.44 20.43
C ALA A 14 -19.45 20.36 19.41
N ILE A 15 -19.86 21.63 19.31
CA ILE A 15 -19.21 22.62 18.44
C ILE A 15 -17.80 22.93 18.96
N ALA A 16 -17.63 23.15 20.26
CA ALA A 16 -16.32 23.37 20.87
C ALA A 16 -15.35 22.22 20.56
N GLN A 17 -15.77 20.99 20.86
CA GLN A 17 -15.00 19.79 20.55
C GLN A 17 -14.72 19.69 19.06
N LYS A 18 -15.75 19.81 18.20
CA LYS A 18 -15.65 19.80 16.73
C LYS A 18 -14.60 20.77 16.22
N TYR A 19 -14.47 21.93 16.86
CA TYR A 19 -13.49 22.95 16.51
C TYR A 19 -12.16 22.86 17.26
N GLY A 20 -11.98 21.87 18.14
CA GLY A 20 -10.73 21.61 18.88
C GLY A 20 -10.56 22.49 20.12
N PHE A 21 -11.60 23.21 20.52
CA PHE A 21 -11.63 23.98 21.75
C PHE A 21 -11.95 23.07 22.93
N LYS A 22 -11.26 23.27 24.06
CA LYS A 22 -11.51 22.50 25.28
C LYS A 22 -12.87 22.78 25.91
N GLU A 23 -13.37 23.99 25.69
CA GLU A 23 -14.62 24.46 26.26
C GLU A 23 -15.27 25.47 25.31
N TRP A 24 -16.60 25.43 25.23
CA TRP A 24 -17.41 26.32 24.41
C TRP A 24 -17.24 27.80 24.75
N LYS A 25 -16.97 28.09 26.02
CA LYS A 25 -16.77 29.45 26.54
C LYS A 25 -15.77 30.25 25.70
N LEU A 26 -14.69 29.62 25.24
CA LEU A 26 -13.66 30.23 24.41
C LEU A 26 -14.18 30.73 23.05
N ILE A 27 -15.16 30.03 22.48
CA ILE A 27 -15.84 30.45 21.24
C ILE A 27 -16.88 31.52 21.60
N TYR A 28 -17.76 31.21 22.56
CA TYR A 28 -18.89 32.07 22.92
C TYR A 28 -18.46 33.47 23.35
N GLU A 29 -17.40 33.60 24.15
CA GLU A 29 -16.92 34.89 24.68
C GLU A 29 -16.03 35.67 23.71
N HIS A 30 -15.66 35.09 22.56
CA HIS A 30 -14.85 35.79 21.57
C HIS A 30 -15.53 37.09 21.11
N PRO A 31 -14.84 38.25 21.01
CA PRO A 31 -15.48 39.54 20.70
C PRO A 31 -16.42 39.49 19.51
N ASP A 32 -16.02 38.79 18.45
CA ASP A 32 -16.77 38.66 17.20
C ASP A 32 -18.08 37.84 17.30
N ASN A 33 -18.28 37.09 18.38
CA ASN A 33 -19.57 36.43 18.67
C ASN A 33 -20.56 37.32 19.42
N GLY A 34 -20.34 38.64 19.49
CA GLY A 34 -21.24 39.58 20.16
C GLY A 34 -22.70 39.49 19.68
N ALA A 35 -22.93 39.26 18.38
CA ALA A 35 -24.27 39.11 17.81
C ALA A 35 -24.97 37.84 18.30
N LEU A 36 -24.25 36.73 18.44
CA LEU A 36 -24.77 35.48 19.02
C LEU A 36 -25.14 35.71 20.50
N ARG A 37 -24.22 36.29 21.28
CA ARG A 37 -24.43 36.58 22.72
C ARG A 37 -25.59 37.54 22.99
N ALA A 38 -25.92 38.40 22.02
CA ALA A 38 -27.06 39.31 22.14
C ALA A 38 -28.42 38.59 22.07
N THR A 39 -28.47 37.38 21.51
CA THR A 39 -29.72 36.64 21.23
C THR A 39 -29.79 35.26 21.91
N ARG A 40 -28.69 34.80 22.50
CA ARG A 40 -28.54 33.47 23.10
C ARG A 40 -27.76 33.55 24.40
N GLY A 41 -28.14 32.74 25.39
CA GLY A 41 -27.32 32.49 26.58
C GLY A 41 -26.07 31.65 26.29
N ALA A 42 -25.17 31.56 27.26
CA ALA A 42 -23.86 30.89 27.11
C ALA A 42 -23.94 29.42 26.72
N ASN A 43 -25.04 28.72 27.03
CA ASN A 43 -25.24 27.31 26.67
C ASN A 43 -26.44 27.10 25.74
N GLU A 44 -26.93 28.17 25.12
CA GLU A 44 -28.12 28.14 24.27
C GLU A 44 -27.70 28.33 22.81
N ILE A 45 -27.94 27.35 21.97
CA ILE A 45 -27.80 27.47 20.51
C ILE A 45 -29.01 26.81 19.85
N LYS A 46 -29.40 27.28 18.68
CA LYS A 46 -30.49 26.73 17.88
C LYS A 46 -30.02 26.54 16.44
N ALA A 47 -30.67 25.62 15.72
CA ALA A 47 -30.47 25.48 14.29
C ALA A 47 -30.54 26.85 13.60
N ASP A 48 -29.68 27.05 12.60
CA ASP A 48 -29.47 28.28 11.81
C ASP A 48 -28.79 29.45 12.53
N ASP A 49 -28.46 29.34 13.83
CA ASP A 49 -27.61 30.33 14.49
C ASP A 49 -26.23 30.40 13.82
N ARG A 50 -25.70 31.62 13.66
CA ARG A 50 -24.36 31.83 13.08
C ARG A 50 -23.36 32.06 14.20
N VAL A 51 -22.46 31.10 14.37
CA VAL A 51 -21.37 31.15 15.35
C VAL A 51 -20.08 31.44 14.60
N LEU A 52 -19.41 32.52 14.93
CA LEU A 52 -18.08 32.79 14.40
C LEU A 52 -17.07 31.96 15.20
N ILE A 53 -16.43 31.00 14.54
CA ILE A 53 -15.38 30.21 15.14
C ILE A 53 -14.07 31.00 15.01
N PRO A 54 -13.51 31.47 16.14
CA PRO A 54 -12.23 32.16 16.10
C PRO A 54 -11.13 31.20 15.66
N ASP A 55 -10.02 31.75 15.18
CA ASP A 55 -8.82 30.93 15.02
C ASP A 55 -8.43 30.37 16.39
N LEU A 56 -8.00 29.11 16.43
CA LEU A 56 -7.67 28.46 17.69
C LEU A 56 -6.58 29.29 18.39
N PRO A 57 -6.86 29.96 19.53
CA PRO A 57 -5.91 30.90 20.10
C PRO A 57 -4.64 30.16 20.49
N GLU A 58 -3.47 30.69 20.11
CA GLU A 58 -2.15 30.11 20.42
C GLU A 58 -1.97 29.78 21.92
N ASN A 59 -2.73 30.45 22.78
CA ASN A 59 -2.61 30.40 24.24
C ASN A 59 -3.65 29.48 24.93
N ASN A 60 -4.49 28.76 24.18
CA ASN A 60 -5.53 27.87 24.72
C ASN A 60 -5.31 26.37 24.45
N ILE A 61 -4.10 25.97 24.05
CA ILE A 61 -3.61 24.59 24.12
C ILE A 61 -3.39 24.20 25.60
N SER A 62 -3.72 22.97 26.00
CA SER A 62 -3.61 22.52 27.41
C SER A 62 -2.17 22.46 27.86
N ALA A 63 -1.84 23.18 28.96
CA ALA A 63 -0.59 23.09 29.73
C ALA A 63 0.72 22.96 28.93
N GLY A 64 0.77 23.57 27.74
CA GLY A 64 1.81 23.37 26.73
C GLY A 64 1.72 24.41 25.60
N GLY A 65 1.86 25.69 25.96
CA GLY A 65 1.90 26.78 24.97
C GLY A 65 3.19 26.80 24.12
N PRO A 66 3.24 27.59 23.05
CA PRO A 66 4.35 27.64 22.08
C PRO A 66 5.73 27.96 22.68
N GLN A 67 5.80 28.73 23.77
CA GLN A 67 7.07 28.94 24.48
C GLN A 67 7.56 27.71 25.27
N ALA A 68 6.71 26.70 25.53
CA ALA A 68 7.10 25.45 26.18
C ALA A 68 7.57 24.36 25.18
N LEU A 69 7.32 24.58 23.88
CA LEU A 69 7.63 23.65 22.78
C LEU A 69 9.12 23.60 22.41
N ILE A 70 9.91 24.58 22.87
CA ILE A 70 11.31 24.74 22.47
C ILE A 70 12.30 24.29 23.58
N ALA A 71 11.84 24.01 24.82
CA ALA A 71 12.77 23.96 25.96
C ALA A 71 12.63 22.81 26.97
N THR A 72 11.81 21.77 26.75
CA THR A 72 11.75 20.67 27.74
C THR A 72 11.76 19.28 27.11
N SER A 73 12.85 18.55 27.33
CA SER A 73 12.88 17.11 27.07
C SER A 73 11.75 16.41 27.81
N GLY A 74 10.89 15.66 27.11
CA GLY A 74 9.96 14.72 27.74
C GLY A 74 8.46 15.06 27.73
N ARG A 75 7.95 16.04 26.97
CA ARG A 75 6.49 16.21 26.74
C ARG A 75 6.13 16.43 25.26
N PRO A 76 5.25 15.59 24.66
CA PRO A 76 4.90 15.69 23.23
C PRO A 76 3.98 16.85 22.87
N LEU A 77 4.15 17.38 21.64
CA LEU A 77 3.23 18.30 20.97
C LEU A 77 1.84 17.64 20.78
N VAL A 78 0.77 18.36 21.14
CA VAL A 78 -0.62 17.89 20.93
C VAL A 78 -1.06 18.32 19.53
N LEU A 79 -0.95 17.41 18.55
CA LEU A 79 -1.55 17.64 17.25
C LEU A 79 -3.08 17.44 17.29
N PRO A 80 -3.84 18.08 16.39
CA PRO A 80 -5.20 17.68 16.06
C PRO A 80 -5.30 16.15 15.88
N PRO A 81 -6.43 15.50 16.22
CA PRO A 81 -6.62 14.05 16.19
C PRO A 81 -6.76 13.51 14.76
N VAL A 82 -5.78 13.84 13.92
CA VAL A 82 -5.70 13.51 12.51
C VAL A 82 -4.64 12.43 12.35
N HIS A 83 -5.07 11.29 11.82
CA HIS A 83 -4.21 10.14 11.62
C HIS A 83 -4.20 9.74 10.15
N PHE A 84 -3.03 9.49 9.59
CA PHE A 84 -2.81 8.97 8.25
C PHE A 84 -2.27 7.56 8.31
N ASP A 85 -3.07 6.64 7.81
CA ASP A 85 -2.58 5.39 7.26
C ASP A 85 -2.10 5.65 5.82
N ALA A 86 -0.79 5.80 5.63
CA ALA A 86 -0.19 6.21 4.36
C ALA A 86 -0.22 5.12 3.28
N HIS A 87 -0.66 3.90 3.62
CA HIS A 87 -0.62 2.75 2.74
C HIS A 87 -1.75 1.76 3.06
N MET A 88 -2.77 1.77 2.22
CA MET A 88 -3.89 0.86 2.35
C MET A 88 -4.38 0.36 1.00
N HIS A 89 -4.46 -0.95 0.82
CA HIS A 89 -5.16 -1.55 -0.32
C HIS A 89 -6.66 -1.75 0.02
N ILE A 90 -7.58 -1.29 -0.84
CA ILE A 90 -9.03 -1.62 -0.75
C ILE A 90 -9.53 -2.46 -1.92
N MET A 91 -8.61 -3.07 -2.65
CA MET A 91 -8.92 -3.85 -3.86
C MET A 91 -9.69 -5.14 -3.52
N SER A 92 -10.63 -5.51 -4.38
CA SER A 92 -11.18 -6.87 -4.37
C SER A 92 -10.12 -7.88 -4.79
N GLY A 93 -10.18 -9.09 -4.22
CA GLY A 93 -9.40 -10.22 -4.74
C GLY A 93 -9.75 -10.54 -6.20
N ASN A 94 -10.96 -10.18 -6.65
CA ASN A 94 -11.42 -10.36 -8.02
C ASN A 94 -10.67 -9.50 -9.05
N CYS A 95 -9.85 -8.54 -8.61
CA CYS A 95 -8.98 -7.76 -9.49
C CYS A 95 -7.81 -8.59 -10.04
N THR A 96 -7.39 -9.64 -9.32
CA THR A 96 -6.25 -10.46 -9.72
C THR A 96 -6.66 -11.46 -10.81
N PRO A 97 -5.99 -11.46 -11.97
CA PRO A 97 -6.26 -12.42 -13.04
C PRO A 97 -5.96 -13.86 -12.63
N MET A 98 -6.74 -14.80 -13.16
CA MET A 98 -6.60 -16.25 -12.91
C MET A 98 -5.17 -16.78 -13.10
N PRO A 99 -4.41 -16.42 -14.16
CA PRO A 99 -3.02 -16.88 -14.30
C PRO A 99 -2.11 -16.48 -13.13
N ALA A 100 -2.29 -15.26 -12.61
CA ALA A 100 -1.54 -14.78 -11.45
C ALA A 100 -1.91 -15.57 -10.19
N ILE A 101 -3.20 -15.84 -9.97
CA ILE A 101 -3.66 -16.66 -8.83
C ILE A 101 -3.07 -18.08 -8.91
N VAL A 102 -3.15 -18.72 -10.07
CA VAL A 102 -2.62 -20.08 -10.29
C VAL A 102 -1.13 -20.14 -10.02
N GLN A 103 -0.35 -19.18 -10.54
CA GLN A 103 1.09 -19.16 -10.30
C GLN A 103 1.42 -18.90 -8.83
N MET A 104 0.72 -17.97 -8.16
CA MET A 104 0.91 -17.71 -6.74
C MET A 104 0.66 -18.95 -5.87
N MET A 105 -0.38 -19.73 -6.17
CA MET A 105 -0.63 -20.98 -5.45
C MET A 105 0.44 -22.03 -5.73
N LYS A 106 0.94 -22.14 -6.97
CA LYS A 106 2.06 -23.03 -7.31
C LYS A 106 3.31 -22.68 -6.51
N ASP A 107 3.66 -21.40 -6.44
CA ASP A 107 4.83 -20.92 -5.71
C ASP A 107 4.74 -21.18 -4.20
N LYS A 108 3.52 -21.30 -3.65
CA LYS A 108 3.24 -21.67 -2.26
C LYS A 108 3.12 -23.18 -2.02
N GLY A 109 3.39 -24.01 -3.02
CA GLY A 109 3.27 -25.47 -2.92
C GLY A 109 1.82 -25.98 -2.92
N LEU A 110 0.85 -25.13 -3.28
CA LEU A 110 -0.58 -25.45 -3.36
C LEU A 110 -1.08 -25.63 -4.80
N GLY A 111 -0.16 -25.81 -5.75
CA GLY A 111 -0.49 -26.01 -7.17
C GLY A 111 -1.32 -27.27 -7.47
N TRP A 112 -1.46 -28.19 -6.52
CA TRP A 112 -2.33 -29.36 -6.64
C TRP A 112 -3.82 -29.01 -6.46
N ALA A 113 -4.14 -27.86 -5.86
CA ALA A 113 -5.51 -27.48 -5.50
C ALA A 113 -6.20 -26.66 -6.58
N ILE A 114 -5.45 -25.97 -7.44
CA ILE A 114 -5.97 -25.15 -8.54
C ILE A 114 -5.07 -25.24 -9.78
N ASP A 115 -5.69 -25.08 -10.93
CA ASP A 115 -5.04 -25.03 -12.25
C ASP A 115 -5.69 -23.95 -13.13
N THR A 116 -5.23 -23.85 -14.38
CA THR A 116 -5.75 -22.91 -15.37
C THR A 116 -7.20 -23.18 -15.80
N GLY A 117 -7.74 -24.38 -15.56
CA GLY A 117 -9.14 -24.72 -15.81
C GLY A 117 -10.07 -24.39 -14.63
N THR A 118 -9.52 -23.99 -13.49
CA THR A 118 -10.30 -23.78 -12.27
C THR A 118 -11.16 -22.52 -12.34
N SER A 119 -12.42 -22.62 -11.89
CA SER A 119 -13.38 -21.51 -11.91
C SER A 119 -13.12 -20.49 -10.78
N ARG A 120 -13.40 -19.20 -11.02
CA ARG A 120 -13.30 -18.13 -10.01
C ARG A 120 -14.10 -18.43 -8.74
N THR A 121 -15.29 -19.00 -8.91
CA THR A 121 -16.14 -19.40 -7.78
C THR A 121 -15.48 -20.47 -6.92
N ALA A 122 -14.81 -21.45 -7.55
CA ALA A 122 -14.07 -22.48 -6.83
C ALA A 122 -12.84 -21.89 -6.11
N VAL A 123 -12.09 -21.01 -6.78
CA VAL A 123 -10.96 -20.28 -6.18
C VAL A 123 -11.40 -19.48 -4.95
N ASN A 124 -12.49 -18.70 -5.05
CA ASN A 124 -13.01 -17.90 -3.94
C ASN A 124 -13.51 -18.79 -2.77
N ARG A 125 -14.08 -19.97 -3.07
CA ARG A 125 -14.47 -20.97 -2.04
C ARG A 125 -13.25 -21.62 -1.39
N LEU A 126 -12.22 -21.94 -2.16
CA LEU A 126 -10.98 -22.51 -1.65
C LEU A 126 -10.24 -21.51 -0.77
N GLY A 127 -10.10 -20.26 -1.21
CA GLY A 127 -9.52 -19.18 -0.39
C GLY A 127 -10.25 -19.02 0.95
N TRP A 128 -11.58 -19.10 0.93
CA TRP A 128 -12.41 -19.10 2.15
C TRP A 128 -12.17 -20.30 3.09
N TRP A 129 -11.82 -21.47 2.54
CA TRP A 129 -11.51 -22.68 3.31
C TRP A 129 -10.08 -22.68 3.85
N VAL A 130 -9.09 -22.34 3.01
CA VAL A 130 -7.67 -22.25 3.39
C VAL A 130 -7.46 -21.22 4.50
N ALA A 131 -8.14 -20.07 4.42
CA ALA A 131 -8.12 -19.04 5.46
C ALA A 131 -8.71 -19.48 6.83
N ARG A 132 -9.36 -20.65 6.92
CA ARG A 132 -9.93 -21.21 8.17
C ARG A 132 -9.10 -22.33 8.79
N VAL A 133 -8.03 -22.78 8.15
CA VAL A 133 -7.19 -23.87 8.69
C VAL A 133 -6.24 -23.28 9.75
N PRO A 134 -6.26 -23.74 11.03
CA PRO A 134 -5.55 -23.08 12.14
C PRO A 134 -4.01 -23.18 12.16
N PHE A 135 -3.36 -23.51 11.06
CA PHE A 135 -1.91 -23.73 11.03
C PHE A 135 -1.26 -22.84 9.97
N GLY A 136 -0.14 -22.19 10.32
CA GLY A 136 0.54 -21.10 9.61
C GLY A 136 1.06 -21.42 8.21
N LEU A 137 0.18 -21.84 7.30
CA LEU A 137 0.51 -22.16 5.91
C LEU A 137 0.14 -21.07 4.92
N ALA A 138 -0.67 -20.04 5.25
CA ALA A 138 -0.81 -18.85 4.40
C ALA A 138 -1.68 -17.69 4.96
N PRO A 139 -1.10 -16.75 5.71
CA PRO A 139 -1.71 -15.42 5.90
C PRO A 139 -1.85 -14.68 4.57
N GLU A 140 -0.89 -14.87 3.67
CA GLU A 140 -0.83 -14.24 2.34
C GLU A 140 -1.74 -14.88 1.25
N ILE A 141 -2.63 -15.82 1.59
CA ILE A 141 -3.67 -16.34 0.66
C ILE A 141 -5.03 -15.67 0.92
N GLY A 142 -5.15 -14.85 1.98
CA GLY A 142 -6.34 -14.04 2.29
C GLY A 142 -6.74 -13.05 1.17
N ASP A 143 -5.94 -12.96 0.11
CA ASP A 143 -6.10 -12.15 -1.10
C ASP A 143 -7.26 -12.50 -2.03
N LEU A 144 -8.03 -13.55 -1.74
CA LEU A 144 -9.17 -13.96 -2.55
C LEU A 144 -10.50 -13.53 -1.93
N SER A 145 -10.61 -12.26 -1.51
CA SER A 145 -11.87 -11.73 -1.00
C SER A 145 -12.91 -11.59 -2.10
N HIS A 146 -14.11 -12.12 -1.82
CA HIS A 146 -15.31 -11.94 -2.62
C HIS A 146 -15.97 -10.56 -2.43
N ARG A 147 -15.43 -9.71 -1.55
CA ARG A 147 -15.93 -8.35 -1.31
C ARG A 147 -15.60 -7.47 -2.52
N THR A 148 -16.48 -6.53 -2.84
CA THR A 148 -16.20 -5.49 -3.83
C THR A 148 -15.27 -4.44 -3.22
N THR A 149 -14.51 -3.76 -4.07
CA THR A 149 -13.66 -2.62 -3.68
C THR A 149 -14.41 -1.56 -2.86
N LEU A 150 -15.67 -1.29 -3.20
CA LEU A 150 -16.53 -0.34 -2.47
C LEU A 150 -16.81 -0.79 -1.03
N ARG A 151 -17.20 -2.05 -0.84
CA ARG A 151 -17.49 -2.61 0.49
C ARG A 151 -16.24 -2.61 1.38
N ILE A 152 -15.09 -2.92 0.80
CA ILE A 152 -13.81 -2.89 1.52
C ILE A 152 -13.50 -1.47 2.03
N GLY A 153 -13.70 -0.45 1.18
CA GLY A 153 -13.53 0.95 1.60
C GLY A 153 -14.44 1.34 2.77
N GLN A 154 -15.72 0.95 2.75
CA GLN A 154 -16.67 1.21 3.84
C GLN A 154 -16.25 0.50 5.15
N GLU A 155 -15.78 -0.75 5.06
CA GLU A 155 -15.27 -1.51 6.20
C GLU A 155 -14.00 -0.88 6.79
N ALA A 156 -13.10 -0.37 5.95
CA ALA A 156 -11.87 0.29 6.39
C ALA A 156 -12.16 1.55 7.21
N VAL A 157 -13.09 2.39 6.75
CA VAL A 157 -13.53 3.59 7.50
C VAL A 157 -14.19 3.20 8.83
N ARG A 158 -15.05 2.17 8.82
CA ARG A 158 -15.69 1.65 10.04
C ARG A 158 -14.66 1.16 11.06
N LEU A 159 -13.65 0.40 10.64
CA LEU A 159 -12.60 -0.07 11.53
C LEU A 159 -11.70 1.08 12.01
N SER A 160 -11.36 2.05 11.16
CA SER A 160 -10.66 3.27 11.59
C SER A 160 -11.43 4.04 12.67
N ASN A 161 -12.76 4.15 12.57
CA ASN A 161 -13.60 4.77 13.59
C ASN A 161 -13.66 3.95 14.89
N SER A 162 -13.48 2.64 14.82
CA SER A 162 -13.46 1.77 16.01
C SER A 162 -12.31 2.09 16.97
N LEU A 163 -11.24 2.75 16.50
CA LEU A 163 -10.10 3.17 17.31
C LEU A 163 -10.44 4.25 18.37
N VAL A 164 -11.61 4.91 18.25
CA VAL A 164 -11.99 6.05 19.10
C VAL A 164 -13.36 5.89 19.79
N VAL A 165 -13.98 4.70 19.78
CA VAL A 165 -15.31 4.45 20.39
C VAL A 165 -15.25 3.41 21.51
N ASP A 166 -16.17 3.54 22.48
CA ASP A 166 -16.25 2.68 23.67
C ASP A 166 -17.15 1.44 23.50
N GLU A 167 -17.63 1.15 22.28
CA GLU A 167 -18.66 0.13 22.07
C GLU A 167 -18.13 -1.23 21.60
N ILE A 168 -18.68 -2.28 22.21
CA ILE A 168 -18.60 -3.67 21.75
C ILE A 168 -19.87 -3.99 20.96
N ARG A 169 -19.80 -4.21 19.64
CA ARG A 169 -20.85 -4.95 18.91
C ARG A 169 -20.30 -5.83 17.79
N VAL A 170 -20.80 -7.07 17.78
CA VAL A 170 -20.42 -8.19 16.91
C VAL A 170 -21.40 -8.36 15.75
N ALA A 171 -20.86 -8.58 14.55
CA ALA A 171 -21.28 -9.66 13.65
C ALA A 171 -20.16 -9.90 12.62
N ALA A 172 -19.51 -11.08 12.67
CA ALA A 172 -18.60 -11.51 11.63
C ALA A 172 -19.37 -12.33 10.60
N THR A 173 -19.38 -11.87 9.35
CA THR A 173 -19.69 -12.74 8.21
C THR A 173 -18.66 -12.52 7.11
N GLY A 174 -17.57 -13.29 7.23
CA GLY A 174 -16.66 -13.61 6.14
C GLY A 174 -15.30 -12.94 6.19
N MET A 175 -14.33 -13.68 6.75
CA MET A 175 -12.87 -13.44 6.77
C MET A 175 -12.36 -12.42 7.80
N GLY A 176 -12.62 -12.72 9.08
CA GLY A 176 -12.15 -11.96 10.25
C GLY A 176 -12.99 -12.35 11.46
N GLY A 177 -12.69 -13.51 12.05
CA GLY A 177 -13.48 -14.10 13.14
C GLY A 177 -13.80 -13.08 14.24
N ALA A 178 -15.08 -12.97 14.60
CA ALA A 178 -15.47 -12.18 15.76
C ALA A 178 -15.30 -13.00 17.03
N THR A 179 -14.52 -12.48 17.95
CA THR A 179 -14.72 -12.69 19.39
C THR A 179 -14.58 -11.31 20.00
N THR A 180 -15.69 -10.77 20.49
CA THR A 180 -15.83 -9.68 21.48
C THR A 180 -14.61 -8.74 21.59
N TYR A 181 -14.69 -7.54 21.01
CA TYR A 181 -13.65 -6.53 21.17
C TYR A 181 -13.94 -5.66 22.39
N GLU A 182 -13.14 -5.74 23.43
CA GLU A 182 -12.82 -4.53 24.19
C GLU A 182 -11.68 -3.84 23.45
N VAL A 183 -11.80 -2.56 23.11
CA VAL A 183 -10.59 -1.74 22.90
C VAL A 183 -9.86 -1.81 24.23
N PRO A 184 -8.69 -2.47 24.34
CA PRO A 184 -8.09 -2.64 25.64
C PRO A 184 -7.81 -1.23 26.18
N ALA A 185 -8.25 -0.96 27.41
CA ALA A 185 -8.05 0.31 28.13
C ALA A 185 -6.60 0.85 28.00
N THR A 186 -5.65 0.01 27.63
CA THR A 186 -4.30 0.34 27.19
C THR A 186 -4.18 1.37 26.06
N PHE A 187 -5.02 1.39 25.01
CA PHE A 187 -4.94 2.47 23.98
C PHE A 187 -5.19 3.84 24.62
N ARG A 188 -5.92 3.89 25.74
CA ARG A 188 -6.24 5.11 26.50
C ARG A 188 -5.16 5.46 27.54
N SER A 189 -4.25 4.53 27.84
CA SER A 189 -3.18 4.71 28.84
C SER A 189 -1.92 5.38 28.28
N TYR A 190 -1.83 5.50 26.97
CA TYR A 190 -0.64 5.97 26.28
C TYR A 190 -0.66 7.50 26.08
N PRO A 191 0.41 8.23 26.46
CA PRO A 191 0.49 9.67 26.24
C PRO A 191 0.32 10.07 24.77
N SER A 192 0.71 9.19 23.83
CA SER A 192 0.60 9.39 22.39
C SER A 192 -0.83 9.42 21.85
N SER A 193 -1.78 8.80 22.55
CA SER A 193 -3.19 8.64 22.11
C SER A 193 -4.21 9.22 23.10
N LYS A 194 -3.78 9.68 24.30
CA LYS A 194 -4.66 10.26 25.32
C LYS A 194 -5.51 11.43 24.80
N GLY A 195 -4.93 12.32 23.98
CA GLY A 195 -5.66 13.44 23.36
C GLY A 195 -6.68 13.02 22.29
N HIS A 196 -6.55 11.81 21.73
CA HIS A 196 -7.46 11.33 20.68
C HIS A 196 -8.84 10.95 21.25
N TYR A 197 -8.87 10.43 22.48
CA TYR A 197 -10.11 10.12 23.19
C TYR A 197 -10.90 11.39 23.54
N GLU A 198 -10.19 12.41 24.06
CA GLU A 198 -10.78 13.71 24.42
C GLU A 198 -11.35 14.45 23.19
N ALA A 199 -10.82 14.16 21.99
CA ALA A 199 -11.24 14.77 20.74
C ALA A 199 -12.08 13.84 19.84
N ARG A 200 -12.78 12.85 20.40
CA ARG A 200 -13.56 11.81 19.66
C ARG A 200 -14.47 12.36 18.57
N LYS A 201 -15.14 13.50 18.81
CA LYS A 201 -16.04 14.14 17.81
C LYS A 201 -15.31 14.83 16.66
N SER A 202 -13.99 14.96 16.77
CA SER A 202 -13.11 15.68 15.84
C SER A 202 -12.03 14.78 15.25
N TYR A 203 -12.08 13.48 15.53
CA TYR A 203 -11.13 12.49 15.02
C TYR A 203 -11.26 12.32 13.51
N LEU A 204 -10.13 12.46 12.81
CA LEU A 204 -10.04 12.28 11.37
C LEU A 204 -8.98 11.22 11.04
N GLY A 205 -9.41 9.97 10.95
CA GLY A 205 -8.59 8.85 10.46
C GLY A 205 -8.68 8.72 8.93
N MET A 206 -7.60 9.04 8.25
CA MET A 206 -7.51 9.01 6.80
C MET A 206 -6.64 7.86 6.36
N SER A 207 -7.02 7.23 5.26
CA SER A 207 -6.26 6.15 4.67
C SER A 207 -6.00 6.44 3.20
N VAL A 208 -4.74 6.32 2.80
CA VAL A 208 -4.34 6.46 1.41
C VAL A 208 -4.62 5.15 0.70
N VAL A 209 -5.54 5.22 -0.26
CA VAL A 209 -6.06 4.06 -0.96
C VAL A 209 -5.22 3.78 -2.21
N LEU A 210 -4.57 2.62 -2.22
CA LEU A 210 -3.72 2.15 -3.31
C LEU A 210 -4.50 1.14 -4.16
N THR A 211 -4.79 1.55 -5.39
CA THR A 211 -5.43 0.70 -6.39
C THR A 211 -4.41 -0.18 -7.11
N MET A 212 -4.85 -1.28 -7.73
CA MET A 212 -4.02 -2.25 -8.44
C MET A 212 -4.56 -2.53 -9.83
N ASP A 213 -3.90 -2.00 -10.85
CA ASP A 213 -4.20 -2.34 -12.25
C ASP A 213 -3.45 -3.61 -12.62
N MET A 214 -4.14 -4.76 -12.64
CA MET A 214 -3.53 -6.05 -12.96
C MET A 214 -3.77 -6.47 -14.42
N ASP A 215 -4.45 -5.63 -15.22
CA ASP A 215 -4.91 -5.99 -16.57
C ASP A 215 -3.73 -6.33 -17.50
N TYR A 216 -2.53 -5.81 -17.24
CA TYR A 216 -1.32 -6.02 -18.06
C TYR A 216 -0.24 -6.82 -17.34
N CYS A 217 -0.57 -7.54 -16.26
CA CYS A 217 0.37 -8.23 -15.36
C CYS A 217 0.97 -9.53 -15.97
N HIS A 218 1.54 -9.42 -17.17
CA HIS A 218 2.16 -10.51 -17.96
C HIS A 218 3.17 -9.97 -18.96
N LEU A 219 3.92 -10.86 -19.60
CA LEU A 219 5.01 -10.53 -20.50
C LEU A 219 4.52 -9.86 -21.78
N ASP A 220 3.41 -10.32 -22.35
CA ASP A 220 2.80 -9.71 -23.55
C ASP A 220 2.23 -8.32 -23.25
N GLY A 221 2.19 -7.91 -21.98
CA GLY A 221 1.91 -6.55 -21.56
C GLY A 221 2.91 -5.56 -22.17
N TYR A 222 4.15 -5.97 -22.46
CA TYR A 222 5.11 -5.11 -23.17
C TYR A 222 4.65 -4.76 -24.58
N GLN A 223 3.82 -5.60 -25.21
CA GLN A 223 3.16 -5.30 -26.49
C GLN A 223 1.89 -4.47 -26.30
N GLY A 224 1.51 -4.11 -25.06
CA GLY A 224 0.24 -3.45 -24.77
C GLY A 224 -0.97 -4.40 -24.91
N GLU A 225 -0.76 -5.70 -24.75
CA GLU A 225 -1.85 -6.68 -24.68
C GLU A 225 -2.27 -6.90 -23.23
N PRO A 226 -3.58 -6.86 -22.89
CA PRO A 226 -4.06 -7.26 -21.59
C PRO A 226 -3.98 -8.78 -21.39
N VAL A 227 -4.01 -9.23 -20.14
CA VAL A 227 -4.05 -10.66 -19.76
C VAL A 227 -5.28 -11.35 -20.34
N TYR A 228 -6.42 -10.66 -20.32
CA TYR A 228 -7.68 -11.16 -20.86
C TYR A 228 -8.01 -10.52 -22.21
N SER A 229 -8.31 -11.36 -23.20
CA SER A 229 -8.85 -10.96 -24.50
C SER A 229 -10.28 -11.47 -24.67
N THR A 230 -11.09 -10.76 -25.46
CA THR A 230 -12.46 -11.19 -25.80
C THR A 230 -12.50 -11.64 -27.25
N GLU A 231 -13.05 -12.83 -27.49
CA GLU A 231 -13.22 -13.42 -28.82
C GLU A 231 -14.70 -13.64 -29.12
N SER A 232 -15.14 -13.23 -30.31
CA SER A 232 -16.50 -13.52 -30.79
C SER A 232 -16.59 -14.99 -31.22
N THR A 233 -17.50 -15.74 -30.61
CA THR A 233 -17.84 -17.11 -31.03
C THR A 233 -19.31 -17.19 -31.45
N GLU A 234 -19.70 -18.28 -32.11
CA GLU A 234 -21.10 -18.52 -32.50
C GLU A 234 -22.06 -18.51 -31.29
N ASP A 235 -21.57 -18.93 -30.11
CA ASP A 235 -22.32 -18.93 -28.85
C ASP A 235 -22.23 -17.62 -28.05
N GLY A 236 -21.61 -16.57 -28.62
CA GLY A 236 -21.36 -15.28 -27.96
C GLY A 236 -19.89 -15.00 -27.62
N PRO A 237 -19.58 -13.85 -26.99
CA PRO A 237 -18.22 -13.49 -26.65
C PRO A 237 -17.65 -14.39 -25.56
N ARG A 238 -16.42 -14.89 -25.74
CA ARG A 238 -15.67 -15.66 -24.73
C ARG A 238 -14.43 -14.89 -24.31
N ILE A 239 -14.14 -14.91 -23.01
CA ILE A 239 -12.88 -14.36 -22.48
C ILE A 239 -11.81 -15.45 -22.54
N THR A 240 -10.65 -15.11 -23.07
CA THR A 240 -9.49 -15.99 -23.20
C THR A 240 -8.27 -15.35 -22.54
N TYR A 241 -7.31 -16.17 -22.13
CA TYR A 241 -5.99 -15.74 -21.68
C TYR A 241 -4.93 -16.75 -22.15
N ARG A 242 -3.65 -16.41 -22.02
CA ARG A 242 -2.54 -17.30 -22.40
C ARG A 242 -1.78 -17.80 -21.17
N TRP A 243 -1.33 -19.06 -21.22
CA TRP A 243 -0.50 -19.68 -20.20
C TRP A 243 0.82 -20.15 -20.78
N ARG A 244 1.92 -19.53 -20.35
CA ARG A 244 3.26 -19.81 -20.87
C ARG A 244 4.04 -20.77 -19.98
N THR A 245 4.60 -21.80 -20.59
CA THR A 245 5.53 -22.75 -19.98
C THR A 245 6.94 -22.66 -20.54
N ASP A 246 7.12 -21.90 -21.63
CA ASP A 246 8.36 -21.75 -22.38
C ASP A 246 8.48 -20.29 -22.82
N SER A 247 9.59 -19.63 -22.47
CA SER A 247 9.85 -18.22 -22.76
C SER A 247 9.75 -17.87 -24.25
N HIS A 248 10.01 -18.82 -25.14
CA HIS A 248 10.08 -18.59 -26.59
C HIS A 248 8.79 -18.92 -27.34
N LYS A 249 7.73 -19.36 -26.65
CA LYS A 249 6.43 -19.69 -27.24
C LYS A 249 5.36 -18.75 -26.74
N GLU A 250 4.33 -18.49 -27.55
CA GLU A 250 3.20 -17.62 -27.17
C GLU A 250 2.36 -18.12 -25.98
N GLY A 251 2.60 -19.34 -25.49
CA GLY A 251 1.77 -19.97 -24.46
C GLY A 251 0.46 -20.55 -25.02
N GLU A 252 -0.10 -21.49 -24.27
CA GLU A 252 -1.38 -22.13 -24.58
C GLU A 252 -2.52 -21.13 -24.38
N LYS A 253 -3.44 -21.05 -25.36
CA LYS A 253 -4.65 -20.24 -25.22
C LYS A 253 -5.69 -21.02 -24.42
N ILE A 254 -6.22 -20.38 -23.37
CA ILE A 254 -7.18 -20.96 -22.44
C ILE A 254 -8.46 -20.13 -22.45
N VAL A 255 -9.61 -20.80 -22.57
CA VAL A 255 -10.92 -20.18 -22.44
C VAL A 255 -11.24 -20.06 -20.95
N ALA A 256 -11.44 -18.84 -20.46
CA ALA A 256 -11.79 -18.60 -19.07
C ALA A 256 -13.18 -19.17 -18.76
N SER A 257 -13.34 -19.72 -17.55
CA SER A 257 -14.67 -20.18 -17.09
C SER A 257 -15.68 -19.02 -17.10
N SER A 258 -16.97 -19.30 -17.31
CA SER A 258 -18.02 -18.27 -17.27
C SER A 258 -18.02 -17.46 -15.97
N SER A 259 -17.73 -18.09 -14.82
CA SER A 259 -17.64 -17.39 -13.54
C SER A 259 -16.48 -16.38 -13.46
N GLU A 260 -15.42 -16.56 -14.26
CA GLU A 260 -14.35 -15.56 -14.34
C GLU A 260 -14.87 -14.27 -14.99
N VAL A 261 -15.70 -14.41 -16.04
CA VAL A 261 -16.33 -13.28 -16.72
C VAL A 261 -17.22 -12.47 -15.78
N ASP A 262 -18.01 -13.16 -14.96
CA ASP A 262 -19.00 -12.54 -14.09
C ASP A 262 -18.37 -11.82 -12.90
N LEU A 263 -17.34 -12.44 -12.30
CA LEU A 263 -16.79 -12.00 -11.03
C LEU A 263 -15.54 -11.12 -11.16
N HIS A 264 -14.76 -11.24 -12.26
CA HIS A 264 -13.54 -10.47 -12.43
C HIS A 264 -13.81 -8.95 -12.39
N GLU A 265 -13.07 -8.27 -11.53
CA GLU A 265 -13.16 -6.82 -11.36
C GLU A 265 -12.07 -6.16 -12.19
N THR A 266 -12.43 -5.78 -13.42
CA THR A 266 -11.52 -5.06 -14.34
C THR A 266 -11.07 -3.72 -13.75
N TRP A 267 -9.96 -3.17 -14.25
CA TRP A 267 -9.47 -1.85 -13.85
C TRP A 267 -10.55 -0.76 -13.85
N THR A 268 -11.38 -0.71 -14.89
CA THR A 268 -12.47 0.27 -15.00
C THR A 268 -13.49 0.13 -13.87
N ARG A 269 -13.86 -1.10 -13.50
CA ARG A 269 -14.78 -1.38 -12.38
C ARG A 269 -14.14 -0.99 -11.04
N GLN A 270 -12.88 -1.38 -10.81
CA GLN A 270 -12.13 -1.03 -9.61
C GLN A 270 -12.02 0.48 -9.42
N MET A 271 -11.73 1.21 -10.50
CA MET A 271 -11.64 2.67 -10.50
C MET A 271 -12.97 3.34 -10.15
N LEU A 272 -14.09 2.83 -10.68
CA LEU A 272 -15.42 3.34 -10.34
C LEU A 272 -15.75 3.10 -8.87
N HIS A 273 -15.50 1.89 -8.36
CA HIS A 273 -15.74 1.56 -6.96
C HIS A 273 -14.84 2.36 -6.01
N THR A 274 -13.57 2.56 -6.36
CA THR A 274 -12.64 3.39 -5.58
C THR A 274 -13.11 4.84 -5.55
N ALA A 275 -13.47 5.40 -6.71
CA ALA A 275 -13.97 6.77 -6.80
C ALA A 275 -15.24 6.96 -5.97
N ARG A 276 -16.16 5.99 -6.03
CA ARG A 276 -17.38 6.01 -5.22
C ARG A 276 -17.09 5.90 -3.73
N ALA A 277 -16.21 5.00 -3.30
CA ALA A 277 -15.82 4.85 -1.90
C ALA A 277 -15.23 6.17 -1.34
N ALA A 278 -14.35 6.83 -2.10
CA ALA A 278 -13.78 8.12 -1.74
C ALA A 278 -14.81 9.26 -1.71
N ALA A 279 -15.77 9.27 -2.63
CA ALA A 279 -16.84 10.27 -2.66
C ALA A 279 -17.84 10.10 -1.50
N GLU A 280 -18.12 8.86 -1.09
CA GLU A 280 -18.97 8.54 0.07
C GLU A 280 -18.25 8.80 1.40
N ASN A 281 -16.91 8.81 1.40
CA ASN A 281 -16.08 8.98 2.60
C ASN A 281 -14.97 10.03 2.35
N PRO A 282 -15.34 11.29 2.04
CA PRO A 282 -14.39 12.31 1.61
C PRO A 282 -13.36 12.59 2.70
N PHE A 283 -12.10 12.75 2.29
CA PHE A 283 -10.91 12.86 3.15
C PHE A 283 -10.64 11.66 4.07
N ARG A 284 -11.59 10.79 4.38
CA ARG A 284 -11.34 9.51 5.09
C ARG A 284 -10.63 8.50 4.20
N LEU A 285 -10.94 8.50 2.90
CA LEU A 285 -10.27 7.69 1.88
C LEU A 285 -9.65 8.63 0.85
N LEU A 286 -8.33 8.57 0.72
CA LEU A 286 -7.55 9.41 -0.19
C LEU A 286 -7.04 8.54 -1.36
N PRO A 287 -7.73 8.51 -2.51
CA PRO A 287 -7.40 7.56 -3.56
C PRO A 287 -6.16 7.96 -4.35
N MET A 288 -5.30 6.98 -4.65
CA MET A 288 -4.21 7.12 -5.62
C MET A 288 -4.56 6.41 -6.93
N TYR A 289 -4.17 7.02 -8.05
CA TYR A 289 -4.41 6.47 -9.37
C TYR A 289 -3.29 5.48 -9.72
N HIS A 290 -3.61 4.21 -9.97
CA HIS A 290 -2.59 3.26 -10.45
C HIS A 290 -2.15 3.63 -11.87
N PHE A 291 -0.86 3.88 -12.07
CA PHE A 291 -0.28 4.13 -13.39
C PHE A 291 0.39 2.85 -13.92
N GLU A 292 -0.34 2.11 -14.75
CA GLU A 292 0.19 0.97 -15.48
C GLU A 292 0.70 1.44 -16.86
N PRO A 293 2.02 1.57 -17.07
CA PRO A 293 2.56 2.19 -18.28
C PRO A 293 2.19 1.44 -19.58
N ARG A 294 2.02 0.11 -19.51
CA ARG A 294 1.73 -0.74 -20.67
C ARG A 294 0.34 -0.49 -21.27
N ARG A 295 -0.60 0.01 -20.46
CA ARG A 295 -1.93 0.46 -20.91
C ARG A 295 -1.86 1.56 -21.97
N TYR A 296 -0.79 2.35 -21.98
CA TYR A 296 -0.66 3.55 -22.82
C TYR A 296 0.22 3.34 -24.06
N ILE A 297 0.57 2.09 -24.39
CA ILE A 297 1.36 1.78 -25.59
C ILE A 297 0.52 1.89 -26.87
N LYS A 298 -0.68 1.28 -26.87
CA LYS A 298 -1.47 1.07 -28.10
C LYS A 298 -2.58 2.09 -28.37
N SER A 299 -3.27 2.58 -27.35
CA SER A 299 -4.55 3.26 -27.59
C SER A 299 -4.98 4.30 -26.54
N ALA A 300 -4.34 4.34 -25.37
CA ALA A 300 -4.71 5.29 -24.33
C ALA A 300 -3.79 6.52 -24.31
N LYS A 301 -4.39 7.72 -24.24
CA LYS A 301 -3.66 8.98 -24.04
C LYS A 301 -3.03 8.98 -22.64
N LYS A 302 -1.70 8.85 -22.56
CA LYS A 302 -0.90 8.80 -21.32
C LYS A 302 -1.06 10.05 -20.43
N GLU A 303 -1.57 11.14 -20.98
CA GLU A 303 -1.91 12.39 -20.29
C GLU A 303 -3.21 12.30 -19.48
N THR A 304 -4.13 11.41 -19.86
CA THR A 304 -5.47 11.29 -19.24
C THR A 304 -5.43 11.03 -17.73
N PRO A 305 -4.54 10.19 -17.19
CA PRO A 305 -4.39 10.01 -15.75
C PRO A 305 -4.07 11.29 -15.00
N PHE A 306 -3.27 12.19 -15.59
CA PHE A 306 -2.85 13.42 -14.92
C PHE A 306 -4.00 14.40 -14.69
N SER A 307 -5.08 14.37 -15.48
CA SER A 307 -6.27 15.19 -15.21
C SER A 307 -7.11 14.68 -14.04
N LYS A 308 -6.84 13.47 -13.55
CA LYS A 308 -7.51 12.86 -12.39
C LYS A 308 -6.76 13.09 -11.09
N VAL A 309 -5.50 13.53 -11.14
CA VAL A 309 -4.64 13.74 -9.98
C VAL A 309 -4.62 15.21 -9.57
N VAL A 310 -4.71 15.46 -8.27
CA VAL A 310 -4.72 16.81 -7.70
C VAL A 310 -3.33 17.43 -7.77
N THR A 311 -3.29 18.74 -8.01
CA THR A 311 -2.09 19.56 -7.81
C THR A 311 -2.51 20.88 -7.15
N ALA A 312 -1.56 21.72 -6.75
CA ALA A 312 -1.87 23.05 -6.22
C ALA A 312 -2.74 23.90 -7.15
N SER A 313 -2.64 23.70 -8.47
CA SER A 313 -3.39 24.44 -9.48
C SER A 313 -4.53 23.65 -10.13
N GLN A 314 -4.66 22.34 -9.86
CA GLN A 314 -5.64 21.47 -10.53
C GLN A 314 -6.52 20.75 -9.51
N ALA A 315 -7.83 21.00 -9.59
CA ALA A 315 -8.83 20.27 -8.83
C ALA A 315 -9.03 18.86 -9.39
N ALA A 316 -8.79 17.85 -8.57
CA ALA A 316 -9.09 16.45 -8.90
C ALA A 316 -9.18 15.60 -7.62
N PRO A 317 -9.82 14.42 -7.66
CA PRO A 317 -10.06 13.63 -6.46
C PRO A 317 -8.90 12.69 -6.07
N PHE A 318 -7.93 12.42 -6.96
CA PHE A 318 -6.83 11.49 -6.65
C PHE A 318 -5.60 12.23 -6.12
N LEU A 319 -5.00 11.71 -5.04
CA LEU A 319 -3.91 12.35 -4.31
C LEU A 319 -2.55 12.29 -5.03
N GLY A 320 -2.36 11.30 -5.89
CA GLY A 320 -1.10 11.03 -6.58
C GLY A 320 -1.18 9.74 -7.39
N PHE A 321 -0.02 9.20 -7.75
CA PHE A 321 0.08 7.94 -8.50
C PHE A 321 0.55 6.78 -7.63
N LYS A 322 -0.07 5.61 -7.82
CA LYS A 322 0.45 4.32 -7.36
C LYS A 322 1.15 3.63 -8.53
N MET A 323 2.26 2.97 -8.26
CA MET A 323 2.92 2.04 -9.17
C MET A 323 3.20 0.71 -8.48
N TYR A 324 3.39 -0.35 -9.25
CA TYR A 324 3.67 -1.70 -8.77
C TYR A 324 4.53 -2.45 -9.80
N SER A 325 5.83 -2.14 -9.83
CA SER A 325 6.79 -2.73 -10.77
C SER A 325 6.89 -4.27 -10.75
N PRO A 326 6.63 -4.99 -9.63
CA PRO A 326 6.55 -6.45 -9.67
C PRO A 326 5.45 -7.02 -10.58
N GLN A 327 4.53 -6.20 -11.10
CA GLN A 327 3.60 -6.59 -12.17
C GLN A 327 4.27 -6.72 -13.55
N GLY A 328 5.58 -6.46 -13.66
CA GLY A 328 6.37 -6.76 -14.85
C GLY A 328 6.77 -5.57 -15.70
N TYR A 329 7.13 -4.44 -15.07
CA TYR A 329 7.85 -3.34 -15.73
C TYR A 329 8.93 -2.78 -14.80
N MET A 330 9.99 -2.22 -15.38
CA MET A 330 11.11 -1.66 -14.60
C MET A 330 10.91 -0.16 -14.36
N PRO A 331 11.45 0.40 -13.25
CA PRO A 331 11.48 1.85 -13.04
C PRO A 331 12.25 2.58 -14.14
N VAL A 332 13.37 2.00 -14.57
CA VAL A 332 14.15 2.45 -15.73
C VAL A 332 14.08 1.37 -16.81
N GLU A 333 13.12 1.55 -17.70
CA GLU A 333 12.74 0.53 -18.66
C GLU A 333 13.64 0.50 -19.90
N ARG A 334 13.95 -0.71 -20.37
CA ARG A 334 14.77 -0.98 -21.55
C ARG A 334 13.95 -1.38 -22.76
N HIS A 335 12.75 -1.90 -22.57
CA HIS A 335 11.79 -2.12 -23.66
C HIS A 335 11.31 -0.77 -24.22
N SER A 336 11.63 -0.49 -25.48
CA SER A 336 11.42 0.83 -26.12
C SER A 336 9.99 1.34 -26.04
N GLN A 337 9.01 0.45 -26.19
CA GLN A 337 7.57 0.76 -26.13
C GLN A 337 7.15 1.34 -24.77
N VAL A 338 7.64 0.78 -23.66
CA VAL A 338 7.30 1.21 -22.30
C VAL A 338 8.22 2.34 -21.81
N LYS A 339 9.50 2.32 -22.21
CA LYS A 339 10.50 3.34 -21.87
C LYS A 339 10.02 4.76 -22.15
N GLY A 340 9.43 5.00 -23.32
CA GLY A 340 8.93 6.32 -23.69
C GLY A 340 7.74 6.81 -22.86
N VAL A 341 6.90 5.88 -22.38
CA VAL A 341 5.77 6.20 -21.49
C VAL A 341 6.28 6.56 -20.09
N LEU A 342 7.16 5.73 -19.53
CA LEU A 342 7.68 5.92 -18.17
C LEU A 342 8.57 7.15 -18.03
N SER A 343 9.50 7.38 -18.97
CA SER A 343 10.37 8.57 -18.93
C SER A 343 9.55 9.87 -18.95
N TRP A 344 8.51 9.92 -19.78
CA TRP A 344 7.59 11.05 -19.78
C TRP A 344 6.80 11.15 -18.47
N PHE A 345 6.28 10.04 -17.96
CA PHE A 345 5.48 10.00 -16.73
C PHE A 345 6.27 10.53 -15.52
N PHE A 346 7.50 10.05 -15.32
CA PHE A 346 8.34 10.50 -14.20
C PHE A 346 8.75 11.97 -14.34
N GLY A 347 9.09 12.42 -15.56
CA GLY A 347 9.37 13.84 -15.81
C GLY A 347 8.18 14.75 -15.49
N GLU A 348 6.96 14.33 -15.83
CA GLU A 348 5.75 15.09 -15.50
C GLU A 348 5.41 15.05 -14.00
N CYS A 349 5.65 13.92 -13.32
CA CYS A 349 5.47 13.84 -11.87
C CYS A 349 6.46 14.73 -11.12
N GLU A 350 7.74 14.74 -11.51
CA GLU A 350 8.75 15.64 -10.93
C GLU A 350 8.40 17.11 -11.19
N LYS A 351 8.06 17.46 -12.44
CA LYS A 351 7.71 18.84 -12.83
C LYS A 351 6.50 19.39 -12.07
N LYS A 352 5.49 18.56 -11.82
CA LYS A 352 4.26 18.94 -11.11
C LYS A 352 4.32 18.66 -9.61
N ASP A 353 5.45 18.10 -9.13
CA ASP A 353 5.68 17.64 -7.77
C ASP A 353 4.52 16.76 -7.25
N ILE A 354 4.16 15.75 -8.07
CA ILE A 354 3.13 14.76 -7.78
C ILE A 354 3.77 13.56 -7.07
N PRO A 355 3.25 13.13 -5.90
CA PRO A 355 3.77 11.98 -5.18
C PRO A 355 3.48 10.66 -5.92
N ILE A 356 4.48 9.79 -5.93
CA ILE A 356 4.40 8.41 -6.39
C ILE A 356 4.61 7.46 -5.21
N MET A 357 3.61 6.64 -4.93
CA MET A 357 3.73 5.52 -4.00
C MET A 357 3.97 4.25 -4.81
N THR A 358 4.96 3.43 -4.43
CA THR A 358 5.16 2.15 -5.10
C THR A 358 5.50 1.05 -4.11
N HIS A 359 5.02 -0.14 -4.42
CA HIS A 359 5.31 -1.33 -3.64
C HIS A 359 6.58 -1.97 -4.17
N CYS A 360 7.56 -2.19 -3.29
CA CYS A 360 8.80 -2.83 -3.67
C CYS A 360 9.08 -4.15 -2.96
N THR A 361 8.28 -4.66 -2.01
CA THR A 361 8.65 -5.92 -1.31
C THR A 361 8.65 -7.16 -2.24
N PRO A 362 9.53 -8.16 -2.02
CA PRO A 362 9.55 -9.41 -2.80
C PRO A 362 8.35 -10.33 -2.57
N ALA A 363 7.52 -10.03 -1.57
CA ALA A 363 6.23 -10.67 -1.29
C ALA A 363 5.07 -9.95 -2.00
N GLY A 364 3.87 -10.54 -1.98
CA GLY A 364 2.66 -9.96 -2.59
C GLY A 364 2.39 -10.44 -4.02
N PHE A 365 1.73 -9.59 -4.82
CA PHE A 365 1.34 -9.94 -6.19
C PHE A 365 2.47 -9.68 -7.19
N TYR A 366 2.67 -10.61 -8.11
CA TYR A 366 3.64 -10.44 -9.19
C TYR A 366 3.05 -10.91 -10.50
N THR A 367 3.74 -10.55 -11.58
CA THR A 367 3.48 -11.19 -12.88
C THR A 367 3.75 -12.69 -12.79
N HIS A 368 2.81 -13.46 -13.32
CA HIS A 368 2.87 -14.92 -13.34
C HIS A 368 3.99 -15.46 -14.24
N GLU A 369 4.54 -14.62 -15.11
CA GLU A 369 5.60 -14.97 -16.05
C GLU A 369 6.98 -14.45 -15.61
N ARG A 370 7.15 -14.02 -14.34
CA ARG A 370 8.38 -13.36 -13.85
C ARG A 370 9.69 -14.10 -14.19
N ARG A 371 9.66 -15.44 -14.24
CA ARG A 371 10.81 -16.26 -14.64
C ARG A 371 11.24 -16.08 -16.11
N PHE A 372 10.41 -15.56 -16.99
CA PHE A 372 10.72 -15.41 -18.42
C PHE A 372 11.20 -14.02 -18.82
N TYR A 373 11.25 -13.07 -17.87
CA TYR A 373 11.63 -11.68 -18.18
C TYR A 373 13.10 -11.54 -18.56
N LEU A 374 14.01 -12.33 -17.97
CA LEU A 374 15.42 -12.34 -18.38
C LEU A 374 15.56 -12.81 -19.83
N ASP A 375 14.82 -13.83 -20.24
CA ASP A 375 14.92 -14.37 -21.60
C ASP A 375 14.46 -13.36 -22.67
N ASN A 376 13.62 -12.41 -22.26
CA ASN A 376 13.04 -11.37 -23.10
C ASN A 376 13.71 -10.00 -22.95
N GLU A 377 14.79 -9.91 -22.15
CA GLU A 377 15.54 -8.67 -21.99
C GLU A 377 16.17 -8.23 -23.34
N PRO A 378 15.88 -7.00 -23.82
CA PRO A 378 16.40 -6.53 -25.10
C PRO A 378 17.92 -6.39 -25.14
N ASP A 379 18.59 -6.12 -24.01
CA ASP A 379 20.04 -6.03 -23.93
C ASP A 379 20.69 -7.42 -23.82
N GLU A 380 21.37 -7.83 -24.89
CA GLU A 380 22.09 -9.11 -24.94
C GLU A 380 23.22 -9.22 -23.91
N ALA A 381 23.87 -8.11 -23.56
CA ALA A 381 24.94 -8.12 -22.56
C ALA A 381 24.39 -8.47 -21.17
N ILE A 382 23.19 -7.97 -20.84
CA ILE A 382 22.49 -8.31 -19.58
C ILE A 382 22.03 -9.77 -19.60
N ARG A 383 21.47 -10.24 -20.72
CA ARG A 383 21.07 -11.66 -20.86
C ARG A 383 22.21 -12.64 -20.66
N LYS A 384 23.42 -12.24 -21.04
CA LYS A 384 24.65 -13.05 -20.94
C LYS A 384 25.49 -12.75 -19.70
N ASP A 385 25.01 -11.89 -18.79
CA ASP A 385 25.75 -11.55 -17.58
C ASP A 385 25.98 -12.82 -16.73
N ALA A 386 27.24 -13.06 -16.38
CA ALA A 386 27.67 -14.21 -15.59
C ALA A 386 26.93 -14.32 -14.25
N LYS A 387 26.45 -13.22 -13.67
CA LYS A 387 25.70 -13.25 -12.40
C LYS A 387 24.31 -13.87 -12.50
N TYR A 388 23.76 -13.96 -13.71
CA TYR A 388 22.48 -14.63 -14.01
C TYR A 388 22.68 -15.97 -14.71
N ALA A 389 23.91 -16.33 -15.07
CA ALA A 389 24.18 -17.55 -15.79
C ALA A 389 23.83 -18.78 -14.93
N PRO A 390 23.13 -19.77 -15.49
CA PRO A 390 22.89 -21.04 -14.82
C PRO A 390 24.19 -21.84 -14.66
N ASP A 391 24.16 -22.84 -13.78
CA ASP A 391 25.20 -23.85 -13.71
C ASP A 391 25.25 -24.63 -15.03
N ARG A 392 26.34 -24.45 -15.79
CA ARG A 392 26.48 -24.98 -17.15
C ARG A 392 26.47 -26.50 -17.19
N GLU A 393 27.13 -27.16 -16.23
CA GLU A 393 27.20 -28.61 -16.19
C GLU A 393 25.82 -29.21 -15.89
N LYS A 394 25.09 -28.62 -14.95
CA LYS A 394 23.71 -29.03 -14.65
C LYS A 394 22.76 -28.77 -15.82
N LEU A 395 22.94 -27.66 -16.54
CA LEU A 395 22.13 -27.34 -17.69
C LEU A 395 22.38 -28.34 -18.84
N GLU A 396 23.64 -28.61 -19.16
CA GLU A 396 24.02 -29.60 -20.18
C GLU A 396 23.50 -31.01 -19.81
N ALA A 397 23.57 -31.40 -18.53
CA ALA A 397 23.00 -32.65 -18.04
C ALA A 397 21.46 -32.70 -18.19
N ALA A 398 20.76 -31.60 -17.89
CA ALA A 398 19.31 -31.51 -18.05
C ALA A 398 18.90 -31.55 -19.53
N ASP A 399 19.61 -30.84 -20.40
CA ASP A 399 19.39 -30.87 -21.85
C ASP A 399 19.57 -32.30 -22.42
N LYS A 400 20.61 -33.00 -21.97
CA LYS A 400 20.84 -34.41 -22.33
C LYS A 400 19.70 -35.32 -21.84
N ALA A 401 19.19 -35.11 -20.62
CA ALA A 401 18.08 -35.87 -20.08
C ALA A 401 16.80 -35.68 -20.90
N ILE A 402 16.49 -34.44 -21.31
CA ILE A 402 15.35 -34.15 -22.21
C ILE A 402 15.51 -34.87 -23.55
N TYR A 403 16.72 -34.80 -24.15
CA TYR A 403 16.99 -35.50 -25.40
C TYR A 403 16.75 -37.01 -25.26
N GLN A 404 17.29 -37.63 -24.21
CA GLN A 404 17.11 -39.06 -23.93
C GLN A 404 15.63 -39.42 -23.69
N ALA A 405 14.88 -38.60 -22.96
CA ALA A 405 13.45 -38.83 -22.72
C ALA A 405 12.62 -38.76 -24.02
N ARG A 406 12.97 -37.84 -24.94
CA ARG A 406 12.34 -37.75 -26.26
C ARG A 406 12.64 -38.95 -27.16
N GLU A 407 13.89 -39.39 -27.19
CA GLU A 407 14.27 -40.61 -27.92
C GLU A 407 13.54 -41.84 -27.37
N HIS A 408 13.44 -41.96 -26.04
CA HIS A 408 12.69 -43.05 -25.41
C HIS A 408 11.19 -43.00 -25.75
N LEU A 409 10.56 -41.81 -25.76
CA LEU A 409 9.17 -41.68 -26.17
C LEU A 409 8.97 -42.16 -27.61
N LYS A 410 9.87 -41.79 -28.53
CA LYS A 410 9.83 -42.22 -29.92
C LYS A 410 9.91 -43.74 -30.04
N GLU A 411 10.82 -44.39 -29.31
CA GLU A 411 10.92 -45.86 -29.25
C GLU A 411 9.62 -46.49 -28.72
N VAL A 412 9.04 -45.91 -27.67
CA VAL A 412 7.79 -46.39 -27.07
C VAL A 412 6.61 -46.22 -28.04
N GLU A 413 6.49 -45.09 -28.74
CA GLU A 413 5.45 -44.82 -29.74
C GLU A 413 5.58 -45.77 -30.95
N ASP A 414 6.79 -46.00 -31.45
CA ASP A 414 7.07 -46.97 -32.53
C ASP A 414 6.72 -48.41 -32.11
N SER A 415 6.92 -48.75 -30.83
CA SER A 415 6.54 -50.04 -30.27
C SER A 415 5.03 -50.17 -30.00
N TRP A 416 4.37 -49.04 -29.67
CA TRP A 416 2.95 -48.98 -29.33
C TRP A 416 2.06 -49.33 -30.52
N VAL A 417 2.40 -48.82 -31.71
CA VAL A 417 1.75 -49.20 -32.99
C VAL A 417 1.72 -50.72 -33.17
N ARG A 418 2.65 -51.46 -32.56
CA ARG A 418 2.76 -52.93 -32.68
C ARG A 418 2.10 -53.72 -31.53
N ARG A 419 1.82 -53.12 -30.36
CA ARG A 419 1.47 -53.86 -29.12
C ARG A 419 0.36 -53.27 -28.24
N ASN A 420 -0.23 -52.13 -28.61
CA ASN A 420 -1.41 -51.55 -27.94
C ASN A 420 -1.26 -51.32 -26.41
N ILE A 421 -0.21 -50.59 -25.99
CA ILE A 421 0.09 -50.30 -24.55
C ILE A 421 0.02 -48.79 -24.21
N PRO A 422 -1.16 -48.22 -23.87
CA PRO A 422 -1.35 -46.79 -23.59
C PRO A 422 -0.60 -46.25 -22.36
N LEU A 423 -0.38 -47.09 -21.33
CA LEU A 423 0.23 -46.65 -20.07
C LEU A 423 1.72 -46.27 -20.22
N ASN A 424 2.45 -46.97 -21.09
CA ASN A 424 3.89 -46.72 -21.29
C ASN A 424 4.12 -45.41 -22.06
N VAL A 425 3.30 -45.12 -23.08
CA VAL A 425 3.34 -43.84 -23.79
C VAL A 425 3.08 -42.69 -22.82
N ARG A 426 2.07 -42.83 -21.94
CA ARG A 426 1.78 -41.82 -20.90
C ARG A 426 2.96 -41.61 -19.95
N ARG A 427 3.60 -42.68 -19.48
CA ARG A 427 4.79 -42.59 -18.61
C ARG A 427 5.97 -41.93 -19.31
N ALA A 428 6.24 -42.27 -20.57
CA ALA A 428 7.31 -41.67 -21.34
C ALA A 428 7.08 -40.17 -21.60
N LYS A 429 5.83 -39.76 -21.84
CA LYS A 429 5.46 -38.34 -21.90
C LYS A 429 5.70 -37.62 -20.57
N GLY A 430 5.29 -38.22 -19.45
CA GLY A 430 5.57 -37.70 -18.11
C GLY A 430 7.07 -37.52 -17.83
N ALA A 431 7.90 -38.49 -18.23
CA ALA A 431 9.36 -38.39 -18.07
C ALA A 431 9.98 -37.20 -18.85
N ILE A 432 9.41 -36.81 -19.99
CA ILE A 432 9.83 -35.60 -20.71
C ILE A 432 9.43 -34.36 -19.91
N GLU A 433 8.22 -34.33 -19.35
CA GLU A 433 7.75 -33.21 -18.51
C GLU A 433 8.65 -33.05 -17.27
N ASP A 434 8.97 -34.16 -16.58
CA ASP A 434 9.90 -34.17 -15.44
C ASP A 434 11.30 -33.64 -15.84
N ALA A 435 11.81 -34.05 -17.00
CA ALA A 435 13.11 -33.59 -17.50
C ALA A 435 13.10 -32.10 -17.87
N ILE A 436 11.99 -31.59 -18.44
CA ILE A 436 11.79 -30.16 -18.70
C ILE A 436 11.74 -29.38 -17.38
N GLU A 437 11.01 -29.87 -16.38
CA GLU A 437 10.93 -29.23 -15.07
C GLU A 437 12.29 -29.19 -14.37
N ALA A 438 13.07 -30.28 -14.46
CA ALA A 438 14.45 -30.31 -13.96
C ALA A 438 15.34 -29.28 -14.65
N ARG A 439 15.20 -29.08 -15.96
CA ARG A 439 15.91 -28.02 -16.70
C ARG A 439 15.50 -26.63 -16.23
N GLU A 440 14.20 -26.38 -16.07
CA GLU A 440 13.70 -25.09 -15.57
C GLU A 440 14.21 -24.80 -14.15
N ALA A 441 14.33 -25.82 -13.29
CA ALA A 441 14.91 -25.66 -11.95
C ALA A 441 16.38 -25.18 -11.97
N VAL A 442 17.14 -25.48 -13.03
CA VAL A 442 18.51 -24.98 -13.21
C VAL A 442 18.54 -23.53 -13.72
N LEU A 443 17.57 -23.13 -14.54
CA LEU A 443 17.48 -21.78 -15.13
C LEU A 443 16.86 -20.75 -14.18
N ASN A 444 15.87 -21.17 -13.40
CA ASN A 444 15.04 -20.27 -12.59
C ASN A 444 15.84 -19.41 -11.59
N PRO A 445 16.89 -19.89 -10.90
CA PRO A 445 17.63 -19.05 -9.94
C PRO A 445 18.16 -17.74 -10.56
N GLY A 446 18.80 -17.81 -11.73
CA GLY A 446 19.33 -16.64 -12.44
C GLY A 446 18.23 -15.72 -12.97
N ARG A 447 17.19 -16.31 -13.57
CA ARG A 447 15.99 -15.60 -14.05
C ARG A 447 15.27 -14.85 -12.95
N MET A 448 15.07 -15.51 -11.81
CA MET A 448 14.42 -14.93 -10.64
C MET A 448 15.27 -13.82 -10.04
N ARG A 449 16.59 -14.04 -9.90
CA ARG A 449 17.51 -12.99 -9.45
C ARG A 449 17.43 -11.75 -10.32
N TYR A 450 17.45 -11.91 -11.64
CA TYR A 450 17.29 -10.80 -12.58
C TYR A 450 15.98 -10.03 -12.35
N PHE A 451 14.86 -10.75 -12.24
CA PHE A 451 13.55 -10.13 -12.01
C PHE A 451 13.55 -9.32 -10.71
N TYR A 452 13.97 -9.91 -9.59
CA TYR A 452 13.97 -9.20 -8.33
C TYR A 452 14.92 -8.00 -8.32
N GLU A 453 16.12 -8.10 -8.88
CA GLU A 453 17.08 -6.99 -8.92
C GLU A 453 16.59 -5.79 -9.75
N ASN A 454 15.81 -6.02 -10.83
CA ASN A 454 15.45 -4.98 -11.79
C ASN A 454 14.00 -4.48 -11.66
N TYR A 455 13.10 -5.30 -11.12
CA TYR A 455 11.66 -5.00 -11.04
C TYR A 455 11.20 -4.75 -9.60
N VAL A 456 11.97 -5.17 -8.60
CA VAL A 456 11.50 -5.23 -7.20
C VAL A 456 12.45 -4.46 -6.28
N HIS A 457 13.76 -4.73 -6.35
CA HIS A 457 14.77 -4.18 -5.45
C HIS A 457 14.85 -2.65 -5.47
N PRO A 458 15.09 -1.97 -4.32
CA PRO A 458 15.13 -0.50 -4.25
C PRO A 458 16.19 0.11 -5.15
N GLU A 459 17.31 -0.59 -5.35
CA GLU A 459 18.40 -0.14 -6.21
C GLU A 459 17.99 -0.02 -7.69
N ALA A 460 16.94 -0.72 -8.14
CA ALA A 460 16.38 -0.53 -9.49
C ALA A 460 15.85 0.89 -9.71
N TRP A 461 15.48 1.60 -8.64
CA TRP A 461 14.97 2.97 -8.68
C TRP A 461 16.09 4.02 -8.59
N ARG A 462 17.29 3.65 -8.14
CA ARG A 462 18.40 4.60 -7.97
C ARG A 462 18.78 5.32 -9.27
N PRO A 463 18.88 4.67 -10.45
CA PRO A 463 19.17 5.38 -11.69
C PRO A 463 18.08 6.40 -12.08
N LEU A 464 16.80 6.11 -11.78
CA LEU A 464 15.70 7.05 -11.99
C LEU A 464 15.83 8.28 -11.08
N LEU A 465 16.14 8.07 -9.80
CA LEU A 465 16.31 9.15 -8.84
C LEU A 465 17.54 10.02 -9.16
N LYS A 466 18.60 9.44 -9.75
CA LYS A 466 19.73 10.23 -10.27
C LYS A 466 19.32 11.18 -11.41
N SER A 467 18.42 10.75 -12.30
CA SER A 467 17.95 11.60 -13.41
C SER A 467 16.80 12.53 -13.02
N HIS A 468 16.08 12.20 -11.94
CA HIS A 468 14.96 12.97 -11.39
C HIS A 468 15.14 13.18 -9.87
N PRO A 469 16.14 13.97 -9.43
CA PRO A 469 16.50 14.09 -8.03
C PRO A 469 15.43 14.78 -7.17
N LYS A 470 14.46 15.46 -7.79
CA LYS A 470 13.33 16.09 -7.09
C LYS A 470 12.07 15.22 -7.13
N LEU A 471 12.11 14.06 -7.78
CA LEU A 471 10.97 13.14 -7.84
C LEU A 471 10.53 12.76 -6.43
N ARG A 472 9.23 12.88 -6.20
CA ARG A 472 8.63 12.51 -4.93
C ARG A 472 8.17 11.06 -4.94
N LEU A 473 8.97 10.20 -4.31
CA LEU A 473 8.82 8.76 -4.39
C LEU A 473 8.80 8.14 -3.00
N CYS A 474 7.82 7.27 -2.75
CA CYS A 474 7.83 6.37 -1.60
C CYS A 474 7.97 4.93 -2.09
N LEU A 475 9.05 4.27 -1.68
CA LEU A 475 9.18 2.82 -1.81
C LEU A 475 8.62 2.19 -0.53
N ALA A 476 7.41 1.65 -0.62
CA ALA A 476 6.66 1.12 0.50
C ALA A 476 7.24 -0.19 1.07
N HIS A 477 6.80 -0.52 2.28
CA HIS A 477 7.21 -1.71 3.03
C HIS A 477 8.71 -1.74 3.25
N PHE A 478 9.20 -0.89 4.17
CA PHE A 478 10.59 -0.84 4.60
C PHE A 478 11.03 -2.24 5.06
N ALA A 479 11.49 -3.01 4.08
CA ALA A 479 11.85 -4.41 4.11
C ALA A 479 10.86 -5.40 4.78
N SER A 480 9.53 -5.28 4.68
CA SER A 480 8.55 -6.11 5.43
C SER A 480 8.70 -7.65 5.35
N ASP A 481 9.54 -8.17 4.45
CA ASP A 481 9.97 -9.57 4.46
C ASP A 481 10.77 -9.90 5.74
N GLY A 482 10.34 -10.94 6.45
CA GLY A 482 10.95 -11.37 7.71
C GLY A 482 12.43 -11.77 7.59
N SER A 483 12.91 -12.17 6.41
CA SER A 483 14.31 -12.45 6.15
C SER A 483 15.18 -11.20 6.24
N PHE A 484 14.69 -10.06 5.75
CA PHE A 484 15.40 -8.79 5.81
C PHE A 484 15.39 -8.18 7.22
N TRP A 485 14.33 -8.41 8.02
CA TRP A 485 14.26 -7.97 9.42
C TRP A 485 14.92 -8.93 10.43
N ASN A 486 16.03 -9.55 10.03
CA ASN A 486 16.79 -10.41 10.95
C ASN A 486 17.66 -9.56 11.88
N TRP A 487 17.16 -9.28 13.09
CA TRP A 487 17.87 -8.48 14.10
C TRP A 487 19.28 -9.00 14.41
N ARG A 488 19.52 -10.32 14.33
CA ARG A 488 20.84 -10.92 14.59
C ARG A 488 21.84 -10.66 13.47
N LYS A 489 21.37 -10.50 12.24
CA LYS A 489 22.19 -10.26 11.04
C LYS A 489 22.32 -8.76 10.71
N GLY A 490 21.48 -7.91 11.31
CA GLY A 490 21.55 -6.46 11.14
C GLY A 490 21.30 -6.00 9.69
N LEU A 491 21.90 -4.87 9.30
CA LEU A 491 21.68 -4.22 8.00
C LEU A 491 22.45 -4.85 6.83
N THR A 492 23.10 -5.99 7.04
CA THR A 492 23.92 -6.66 6.00
C THR A 492 23.17 -7.80 5.31
N VAL A 493 21.88 -7.99 5.61
CA VAL A 493 21.09 -9.05 4.96
C VAL A 493 20.88 -8.69 3.49
N THR A 494 21.35 -9.58 2.63
CA THR A 494 21.21 -9.50 1.17
C THR A 494 20.48 -10.71 0.59
N THR A 495 19.73 -11.45 1.39
CA THR A 495 18.97 -12.61 0.93
C THR A 495 17.53 -12.53 1.40
N ASP A 496 16.57 -12.70 0.49
CA ASP A 496 15.13 -12.66 0.81
C ASP A 496 14.52 -14.02 1.19
N GLY A 497 13.21 -14.04 1.47
CA GLY A 497 12.45 -15.26 1.74
C GLY A 497 12.38 -16.25 0.58
N GLN A 498 12.61 -15.79 -0.65
CA GLN A 498 12.70 -16.60 -1.87
C GLN A 498 14.12 -17.14 -2.12
N LYS A 499 15.06 -16.91 -1.18
CA LYS A 499 16.47 -17.30 -1.24
C LYS A 499 17.24 -16.63 -2.38
N ILE A 500 16.76 -15.50 -2.88
CA ILE A 500 17.46 -14.69 -3.87
C ILE A 500 18.54 -13.88 -3.17
N VAL A 501 19.76 -13.94 -3.69
CA VAL A 501 20.91 -13.19 -3.14
C VAL A 501 21.15 -11.94 -3.98
N TYR A 502 21.15 -10.80 -3.31
CA TYR A 502 21.35 -9.46 -3.86
C TYR A 502 22.77 -8.97 -3.63
N ASP A 503 23.23 -8.04 -4.48
CA ASP A 503 24.54 -7.39 -4.31
C ASP A 503 24.54 -6.42 -3.11
N LYS A 504 23.38 -5.89 -2.74
CA LYS A 504 23.23 -4.90 -1.67
C LYS A 504 22.04 -5.22 -0.78
N SER A 505 22.12 -4.79 0.47
CA SER A 505 21.03 -4.98 1.42
C SER A 505 19.81 -4.15 1.04
N TRP A 506 18.63 -4.77 1.15
CA TRP A 506 17.36 -4.10 0.95
C TRP A 506 17.18 -2.90 1.89
N ILE A 507 17.34 -3.15 3.20
CA ILE A 507 17.19 -2.13 4.25
C ILE A 507 18.25 -1.04 4.05
N GLY A 508 19.50 -1.44 3.82
CA GLY A 508 20.60 -0.50 3.56
C GLY A 508 20.33 0.41 2.37
N SER A 509 19.81 -0.15 1.27
CA SER A 509 19.46 0.61 0.06
C SER A 509 18.41 1.69 0.34
N ILE A 510 17.32 1.34 1.05
CA ILE A 510 16.29 2.32 1.42
C ILE A 510 16.84 3.42 2.35
N ILE A 511 17.66 3.06 3.35
CA ILE A 511 18.26 4.04 4.27
C ILE A 511 19.12 5.06 3.51
N GLU A 512 19.92 4.59 2.56
CA GLU A 512 20.77 5.44 1.72
C GLU A 512 19.93 6.33 0.79
N LEU A 513 18.92 5.78 0.12
CA LEU A 513 18.02 6.57 -0.75
C LEU A 513 17.28 7.66 0.03
N CYS A 514 16.83 7.36 1.26
CA CYS A 514 16.23 8.33 2.18
C CYS A 514 17.20 9.46 2.57
N ASN A 515 18.51 9.20 2.59
CA ASN A 515 19.54 10.21 2.88
C ASN A 515 19.88 11.05 1.65
N GLU A 516 20.02 10.39 0.50
CA GLU A 516 20.51 11.00 -0.75
C GLU A 516 19.47 11.88 -1.43
N TYR A 517 18.18 11.54 -1.33
CA TYR A 517 17.12 12.22 -2.08
C TYR A 517 16.12 12.87 -1.12
N GLU A 518 15.96 14.19 -1.26
CA GLU A 518 15.12 15.02 -0.39
C GLU A 518 13.65 14.55 -0.39
N ASN A 519 13.11 14.18 -1.55
CA ASN A 519 11.72 13.79 -1.72
C ASN A 519 11.50 12.27 -1.71
N PHE A 520 12.49 11.48 -1.27
CA PHE A 520 12.37 10.04 -1.11
C PHE A 520 11.92 9.62 0.29
N TYR A 521 10.95 8.71 0.36
CA TYR A 521 10.30 8.22 1.58
C TYR A 521 10.16 6.69 1.56
N THR A 522 9.81 6.12 2.70
CA THR A 522 9.41 4.71 2.87
C THR A 522 8.29 4.63 3.90
N ASP A 523 7.62 3.48 4.01
CA ASP A 523 6.65 3.24 5.08
C ASP A 523 6.93 1.93 5.84
N ILE A 524 6.28 1.73 6.99
CA ILE A 524 6.35 0.50 7.81
C ILE A 524 5.08 -0.36 7.67
N SER A 525 4.46 -0.35 6.49
CA SER A 525 3.16 -1.00 6.27
C SER A 525 3.26 -2.51 6.33
N TYR A 526 2.34 -3.13 7.08
CA TYR A 526 2.36 -4.55 7.42
C TYR A 526 3.73 -5.06 7.85
N LEU A 527 4.54 -4.19 8.48
CA LEU A 527 5.73 -4.63 9.15
C LEU A 527 5.28 -5.46 10.35
N ASP A 528 5.61 -6.75 10.36
CA ASP A 528 5.30 -7.67 11.45
C ASP A 528 6.14 -7.31 12.68
N LEU A 529 5.76 -6.21 13.33
CA LEU A 529 6.35 -5.69 14.54
C LEU A 529 5.70 -6.35 15.77
N MET A 530 5.20 -7.57 15.64
CA MET A 530 4.77 -8.35 16.78
C MET A 530 5.97 -8.93 17.54
N ASP A 531 7.14 -8.95 16.91
CA ASP A 531 8.41 -9.39 17.47
C ASP A 531 9.17 -8.22 18.13
N GLY A 532 9.41 -8.34 19.44
CA GLY A 532 10.19 -7.39 20.25
C GLY A 532 11.57 -7.06 19.68
N GLU A 533 12.21 -8.00 19.01
CA GLU A 533 13.55 -7.80 18.46
C GLU A 533 13.55 -6.96 17.18
N LYS A 534 12.47 -7.00 16.39
CA LYS A 534 12.32 -6.13 15.21
C LYS A 534 12.13 -4.67 15.62
N TRP A 535 11.46 -4.40 16.74
CA TRP A 535 11.40 -3.06 17.33
C TRP A 535 12.78 -2.52 17.72
N LYS A 536 13.64 -3.36 18.30
CA LYS A 536 15.01 -2.98 18.63
C LYS A 536 15.82 -2.67 17.38
N LEU A 537 15.72 -3.50 16.34
CA LEU A 537 16.39 -3.21 15.07
C LEU A 537 15.93 -1.88 14.47
N LEU A 538 14.63 -1.58 14.49
CA LEU A 538 14.12 -0.28 14.04
C LEU A 538 14.65 0.87 14.91
N ALA A 539 14.71 0.70 16.24
CA ALA A 539 15.32 1.68 17.14
C ALA A 539 16.78 1.95 16.80
N ASP A 540 17.57 0.90 16.58
CA ASP A 540 18.99 1.01 16.24
C ASP A 540 19.20 1.69 14.89
N ILE A 541 18.35 1.38 13.89
CA ILE A 541 18.33 2.08 12.60
C ILE A 541 18.06 3.57 12.82
N LEU A 542 17.00 3.93 13.54
CA LEU A 542 16.62 5.34 13.74
C LEU A 542 17.66 6.12 14.54
N LYS A 543 18.35 5.49 15.51
CA LYS A 543 19.46 6.12 16.24
C LYS A 543 20.68 6.34 15.36
N LYS A 544 21.06 5.34 14.56
CA LYS A 544 22.26 5.38 13.69
C LYS A 544 22.03 6.26 12.46
N HIS A 545 20.79 6.35 12.00
CA HIS A 545 20.37 7.04 10.77
C HIS A 545 19.22 8.02 11.07
N PRO A 546 19.44 9.09 11.86
CA PRO A 546 18.37 9.95 12.38
C PRO A 546 17.57 10.70 11.31
N TRP A 547 18.10 10.84 10.08
CA TRP A 547 17.33 11.39 8.95
C TRP A 547 16.08 10.55 8.63
N MET A 548 16.11 9.24 8.89
CA MET A 548 14.99 8.33 8.67
C MET A 548 13.72 8.74 9.43
N LEU A 549 13.87 9.44 10.57
CA LEU A 549 12.72 9.96 11.34
C LEU A 549 11.80 10.87 10.51
N LYS A 550 12.35 11.55 9.50
CA LYS A 550 11.62 12.45 8.59
C LYS A 550 11.14 11.75 7.32
N LYS A 551 11.50 10.47 7.11
CA LYS A 551 11.31 9.73 5.85
C LYS A 551 10.42 8.49 5.98
N VAL A 552 10.24 7.97 7.19
CA VAL A 552 9.37 6.82 7.45
C VAL A 552 7.93 7.27 7.70
N MET A 553 6.98 6.69 6.98
CA MET A 553 5.55 6.88 7.21
C MET A 553 4.93 5.65 7.88
N PHE A 554 3.88 5.88 8.66
CA PHE A 554 3.03 4.81 9.16
C PHE A 554 2.09 4.38 8.04
N GLY A 555 1.91 3.07 7.90
CA GLY A 555 0.86 2.48 7.08
C GLY A 555 0.49 1.13 7.66
N THR A 556 -0.67 0.63 7.28
CA THR A 556 -1.16 -0.65 7.80
C THR A 556 -1.05 -1.77 6.79
N ASP A 557 -1.19 -1.44 5.50
CA ASP A 557 -1.59 -2.38 4.46
C ASP A 557 -2.81 -3.21 4.90
N TRP A 558 -3.83 -2.47 5.37
CA TRP A 558 -5.02 -2.91 6.11
C TRP A 558 -5.57 -4.28 5.72
N TYR A 559 -5.65 -4.55 4.41
CA TYR A 559 -6.23 -5.76 3.88
C TYR A 559 -5.50 -7.00 4.40
N MET A 560 -4.16 -6.95 4.49
CA MET A 560 -3.33 -8.02 5.03
C MET A 560 -3.62 -8.28 6.51
N ILE A 561 -3.84 -7.23 7.31
CA ILE A 561 -4.23 -7.37 8.71
C ILE A 561 -5.58 -8.05 8.84
N THR A 562 -6.54 -7.78 7.95
CA THR A 562 -7.86 -8.44 8.01
C THR A 562 -7.80 -9.94 7.68
N ALA A 563 -6.73 -10.41 7.04
CA ALA A 563 -6.49 -11.83 6.80
C ALA A 563 -5.85 -12.55 8.01
N GLU A 564 -5.31 -11.81 8.97
CA GLU A 564 -4.68 -12.36 10.17
C GLU A 564 -5.72 -12.76 11.24
N PRO A 565 -5.41 -13.75 12.10
CA PRO A 565 -6.24 -14.09 13.27
C PRO A 565 -6.06 -13.08 14.42
N VAL A 566 -5.85 -11.79 14.11
CA VAL A 566 -5.72 -10.70 15.07
C VAL A 566 -6.70 -9.57 14.75
N ALA A 567 -7.29 -8.98 15.79
CA ALA A 567 -8.13 -7.81 15.63
C ALA A 567 -7.34 -6.64 15.05
N TYR A 568 -7.97 -5.84 14.16
CA TYR A 568 -7.35 -4.62 13.65
C TYR A 568 -6.92 -3.66 14.78
N ALA A 569 -7.77 -3.47 15.79
CA ALA A 569 -7.45 -2.62 16.94
C ALA A 569 -6.28 -3.16 17.78
N ASP A 570 -6.15 -4.49 17.89
CA ASP A 570 -5.04 -5.12 18.62
C ASP A 570 -3.72 -4.99 17.87
N TRP A 571 -3.73 -5.24 16.55
CA TRP A 571 -2.55 -5.03 15.71
C TRP A 571 -2.06 -3.59 15.83
N TYR A 572 -3.00 -2.65 15.70
CA TYR A 572 -2.72 -1.22 15.79
C TYR A 572 -2.17 -0.82 17.17
N SER A 573 -2.78 -1.31 18.25
CA SER A 573 -2.34 -1.07 19.63
C SER A 573 -0.91 -1.56 19.88
N ARG A 574 -0.55 -2.72 19.32
CA ARG A 574 0.82 -3.26 19.39
C ARG A 574 1.81 -2.39 18.62
N THR A 575 1.43 -1.88 17.46
CA THR A 575 2.27 -0.94 16.70
C THR A 575 2.53 0.34 17.49
N LEU A 576 1.53 0.91 18.17
CA LEU A 576 1.73 2.06 19.05
C LEU A 576 2.70 1.76 20.20
N ARG A 577 2.52 0.63 20.89
CA ARG A 577 3.39 0.21 22.01
C ARG A 577 4.85 0.14 21.59
N GLY A 578 5.11 -0.40 20.41
CA GLY A 578 6.47 -0.48 19.90
C GLY A 578 7.07 0.86 19.50
N LEU A 579 6.28 1.73 18.86
CA LEU A 579 6.75 3.09 18.57
C LEU A 579 7.03 3.87 19.86
N GLU A 580 6.24 3.68 20.92
CA GLU A 580 6.54 4.25 22.24
C GLU A 580 7.77 3.64 22.90
N PHE A 581 8.01 2.34 22.72
CA PHE A 581 9.24 1.70 23.17
C PHE A 581 10.45 2.37 22.52
N ILE A 582 10.44 2.56 21.20
CA ILE A 582 11.51 3.24 20.46
C ILE A 582 11.63 4.71 20.90
N GLN A 583 10.50 5.41 21.06
CA GLN A 583 10.46 6.82 21.41
C GLN A 583 11.24 7.16 22.69
N LYS A 584 11.30 6.25 23.67
CA LYS A 584 12.05 6.48 24.93
C LYS A 584 13.54 6.71 24.72
N GLU A 585 14.07 6.29 23.57
CA GLU A 585 15.50 6.30 23.27
C GLU A 585 15.88 7.23 22.12
N LEU A 586 14.92 8.02 21.62
CA LEU A 586 15.11 8.89 20.45
C LEU A 586 14.89 10.37 20.78
N PRO A 587 15.72 11.28 20.23
CA PRO A 587 15.56 12.71 20.39
C PRO A 587 14.54 13.26 19.38
N THR A 588 13.24 13.23 19.69
CA THR A 588 12.21 13.79 18.79
C THR A 588 11.44 14.93 19.45
N GLN A 589 11.13 15.98 18.66
CA GLN A 589 10.31 17.12 19.11
C GLN A 589 8.81 16.77 19.21
N VAL A 590 8.34 15.78 18.43
CA VAL A 590 6.98 15.20 18.52
C VAL A 590 7.05 13.70 18.76
N ASN A 591 5.98 13.09 19.28
CA ASN A 591 5.98 11.64 19.45
C ASN A 591 6.11 10.91 18.11
N LEU A 592 6.75 9.75 18.12
CA LEU A 592 7.15 9.02 16.92
C LEU A 592 5.96 8.58 16.07
N PHE A 593 4.84 8.22 16.71
CA PHE A 593 3.63 7.86 15.99
C PHE A 593 3.07 9.07 15.22
N THR A 594 2.92 10.21 15.88
CA THR A 594 2.56 11.48 15.24
C THR A 594 3.51 11.87 14.11
N GLN A 595 4.81 11.62 14.28
CA GLN A 595 5.80 11.88 13.24
C GLN A 595 5.50 11.06 11.98
N PHE A 596 5.32 9.75 12.14
CA PHE A 596 5.15 8.80 11.04
C PHE A 596 3.76 8.85 10.44
N ALA A 597 2.75 9.15 11.25
CA ALA A 597 1.35 9.00 10.90
C ALA A 597 0.63 10.35 10.71
N THR A 598 1.30 11.48 10.89
CA THR A 598 0.72 12.80 10.60
C THR A 598 1.70 13.68 9.86
N VAL A 599 2.89 13.92 10.42
CA VAL A 599 3.83 14.91 9.89
C VAL A 599 4.44 14.46 8.56
N ASN A 600 5.06 13.27 8.52
CA ASN A 600 5.69 12.73 7.31
C ASN A 600 4.71 12.55 6.15
N PRO A 601 3.53 11.92 6.32
CA PRO A 601 2.57 11.78 5.22
C PRO A 601 2.00 13.12 4.76
N THR A 602 1.78 14.09 5.66
CA THR A 602 1.33 15.43 5.23
C THR A 602 2.35 16.12 4.33
N ARG A 603 3.65 15.96 4.61
CA ARG A 603 4.74 16.49 3.79
C ARG A 603 4.91 15.73 2.48
N PHE A 604 4.90 14.39 2.53
CA PHE A 604 5.02 13.56 1.33
C PHE A 604 3.84 13.77 0.38
N TYR A 605 2.60 13.83 0.87
CA TYR A 605 1.45 14.05 -0.01
C TYR A 605 1.13 15.53 -0.24
N ARG A 606 1.93 16.46 0.32
CA ARG A 606 1.75 17.92 0.22
C ARG A 606 0.34 18.37 0.59
N LEU A 607 -0.25 17.73 1.59
CA LEU A 607 -1.69 17.81 1.81
C LEU A 607 -2.18 19.20 2.17
N MET A 608 -1.39 19.99 2.91
CA MET A 608 -1.78 21.37 3.22
C MET A 608 -1.88 22.24 1.95
N GLU A 609 -1.12 21.90 0.91
CA GLU A 609 -1.13 22.63 -0.35
C GLU A 609 -2.22 22.12 -1.30
N VAL A 610 -2.41 20.80 -1.40
CA VAL A 610 -3.33 20.21 -2.38
C VAL A 610 -4.76 20.00 -1.86
N ALA A 611 -4.98 19.95 -0.54
CA ALA A 611 -6.30 19.69 0.04
C ALA A 611 -7.41 20.64 -0.45
N PRO A 612 -7.19 21.97 -0.63
CA PRO A 612 -8.21 22.85 -1.19
C PRO A 612 -8.67 22.42 -2.59
N LYS A 613 -7.74 22.07 -3.48
CA LYS A 613 -8.05 21.56 -4.82
C LYS A 613 -8.60 20.13 -4.80
N MET A 614 -8.18 19.32 -3.84
CA MET A 614 -8.73 17.98 -3.65
C MET A 614 -10.20 18.05 -3.22
N LYS A 615 -10.54 18.97 -2.32
CA LYS A 615 -11.92 19.24 -1.88
C LYS A 615 -12.81 19.62 -3.07
N GLU A 616 -12.35 20.55 -3.92
CA GLU A 616 -13.05 20.90 -5.18
C GLU A 616 -13.27 19.65 -6.05
N GLY A 617 -12.23 18.84 -6.25
CA GLY A 617 -12.29 17.62 -7.04
C GLY A 617 -13.23 16.55 -6.47
N LEU A 618 -13.24 16.36 -5.15
CA LEU A 618 -14.15 15.45 -4.44
C LEU A 618 -15.60 15.94 -4.53
N LYS A 619 -15.85 17.25 -4.43
CA LYS A 619 -17.18 17.85 -4.61
C LYS A 619 -17.70 17.62 -6.04
N THR A 620 -16.86 17.84 -7.05
CA THR A 620 -17.21 17.53 -8.45
C THR A 620 -17.49 16.04 -8.63
N LEU A 621 -16.71 15.16 -7.99
CA LEU A 621 -16.93 13.72 -8.04
C LEU A 621 -18.25 13.31 -7.38
N GLN A 622 -18.58 13.86 -6.22
CA GLN A 622 -19.88 13.66 -5.54
C GLN A 622 -21.05 14.05 -6.45
N GLY A 623 -20.97 15.22 -7.10
CA GLY A 623 -21.99 15.65 -8.07
C GLY A 623 -22.13 14.71 -9.27
N ARG A 624 -21.02 14.23 -9.83
CA ARG A 624 -21.01 13.26 -10.95
C ARG A 624 -21.60 11.90 -10.57
N LEU A 625 -21.48 11.50 -9.31
CA LEU A 625 -21.97 10.22 -8.79
C LEU A 625 -23.33 10.34 -8.07
N ASP A 626 -23.97 11.51 -8.12
CA ASP A 626 -25.23 11.84 -7.43
C ASP A 626 -25.20 11.52 -5.92
N ILE A 627 -24.07 11.76 -5.25
CA ILE A 627 -23.93 11.57 -3.80
C ILE A 627 -24.59 12.75 -3.06
N LYS A 628 -25.47 12.44 -2.09
CA LYS A 628 -26.28 13.40 -1.34
C LYS A 628 -26.25 13.10 0.17
N GLY A 629 -26.69 14.06 0.98
CA GLY A 629 -26.83 13.89 2.43
C GLY A 629 -25.50 13.89 3.17
N THR A 630 -25.37 13.03 4.18
CA THR A 630 -24.25 13.01 5.13
C THR A 630 -22.84 13.06 4.49
N PRO A 631 -22.53 12.34 3.39
CA PRO A 631 -21.21 12.46 2.75
C PRO A 631 -20.86 13.87 2.25
N VAL A 632 -21.85 14.67 1.85
CA VAL A 632 -21.63 16.05 1.39
C VAL A 632 -21.30 16.95 2.58
N ASP A 633 -22.01 16.78 3.71
CA ASP A 633 -21.71 17.48 4.96
C ASP A 633 -20.31 17.12 5.50
N LEU A 634 -19.95 15.84 5.45
CA LEU A 634 -18.66 15.34 5.94
C LEU A 634 -17.47 15.86 5.11
N LEU A 635 -17.66 16.23 3.84
CA LEU A 635 -16.58 16.79 3.02
C LEU A 635 -16.04 18.09 3.64
N GLU A 636 -16.94 18.99 4.02
CA GLU A 636 -16.61 20.27 4.64
C GLU A 636 -15.99 20.05 6.02
N ASP A 637 -16.62 19.22 6.85
CA ASP A 637 -16.18 18.95 8.23
C ASP A 637 -14.78 18.29 8.27
N ASN A 638 -14.54 17.30 7.42
CA ASN A 638 -13.24 16.62 7.36
C ASN A 638 -12.16 17.55 6.78
N PHE A 639 -12.49 18.35 5.76
CA PHE A 639 -11.56 19.34 5.22
C PHE A 639 -11.13 20.36 6.29
N THR A 640 -12.09 20.95 7.00
CA THR A 640 -11.80 21.91 8.07
C THR A 640 -10.94 21.27 9.16
N THR A 641 -11.22 20.02 9.53
CA THR A 641 -10.41 19.28 10.52
C THR A 641 -8.97 19.04 10.02
N LEU A 642 -8.79 18.67 8.75
CA LEU A 642 -7.48 18.50 8.13
C LEU A 642 -6.67 19.80 8.12
N MET A 643 -7.28 20.91 7.71
CA MET A 643 -6.57 22.20 7.57
C MET A 643 -6.10 22.78 8.91
N ARG A 644 -6.61 22.32 10.05
CA ARG A 644 -6.07 22.69 11.37
C ARG A 644 -4.67 22.17 11.64
N LEU A 645 -4.17 21.23 10.83
CA LEU A 645 -2.76 20.82 10.90
C LEU A 645 -1.79 21.90 10.42
N GLN A 646 -2.25 22.87 9.62
CA GLN A 646 -1.36 23.83 8.96
C GLN A 646 -0.53 24.63 9.97
N SER A 647 -1.16 25.32 10.93
CA SER A 647 -0.45 26.14 11.92
C SER A 647 0.52 25.33 12.79
N PRO A 648 0.13 24.17 13.38
CA PRO A 648 1.07 23.30 14.10
C PRO A 648 2.26 22.84 13.26
N LEU A 649 2.06 22.51 11.98
CA LEU A 649 3.14 22.12 11.07
C LEU A 649 4.09 23.29 10.78
N GLU A 650 3.56 24.49 10.53
CA GLU A 650 4.36 25.71 10.34
C GLU A 650 5.18 26.06 11.59
N GLN A 651 4.63 25.86 12.80
CA GLN A 651 5.36 26.04 14.06
C GLN A 651 6.50 25.02 14.21
N LEU A 652 6.25 23.75 13.87
CA LEU A 652 7.29 22.72 13.84
C LEU A 652 8.42 23.06 12.88
N ASP A 653 8.10 23.62 11.72
CA ASP A 653 9.10 24.05 10.73
C ASP A 653 9.90 25.25 11.24
N LYS A 654 9.24 26.26 11.84
CA LYS A 654 9.91 27.42 12.48
C LYS A 654 10.84 27.03 13.62
N ALA A 655 10.55 25.97 14.35
CA ALA A 655 11.39 25.42 15.42
C ALA A 655 12.63 24.65 14.91
N GLY A 656 13.04 24.85 13.65
CA GLY A 656 14.20 24.20 13.04
C GLY A 656 13.94 22.75 12.60
N GLY A 657 12.68 22.33 12.64
CA GLY A 657 12.29 20.96 12.38
C GLY A 657 12.86 19.94 13.38
N LEU A 658 12.34 18.73 13.27
CA LEU A 658 12.29 17.68 14.30
C LEU A 658 13.63 17.14 14.84
N ALA A 659 14.76 17.58 14.29
CA ALA A 659 16.10 17.10 14.61
C ALA A 659 17.03 18.16 15.22
N SER A 660 16.54 19.38 15.50
CA SER A 660 17.36 20.45 16.07
C SER A 660 17.09 20.63 17.56
N GLY A 661 17.81 19.85 18.37
CA GLY A 661 18.07 20.12 19.78
C GLY A 661 19.51 19.70 20.08
N PRO A 662 20.24 20.36 20.99
CA PRO A 662 21.63 20.03 21.27
C PRO A 662 21.74 18.56 21.69
N ILE A 663 22.56 17.81 20.97
CA ILE A 663 22.85 16.40 21.22
C ILE A 663 23.61 16.31 22.54
N HIS A 664 22.91 16.13 23.65
CA HIS A 664 23.51 15.76 24.92
C HIS A 664 23.36 14.26 25.14
N TYR A 665 24.34 13.50 24.63
CA TYR A 665 24.59 12.16 25.13
C TYR A 665 25.04 12.28 26.59
N THR A 666 24.13 12.02 27.53
CA THR A 666 24.57 11.62 28.87
C THR A 666 24.74 10.12 28.84
N ALA A 667 25.96 9.68 28.54
CA ALA A 667 26.38 8.32 28.79
C ALA A 667 26.32 8.09 30.30
N SER A 668 25.23 7.53 30.82
CA SER A 668 25.25 6.93 32.15
C SER A 668 25.85 5.53 32.02
N SER A 669 27.17 5.46 31.98
CA SER A 669 27.87 4.24 32.36
C SER A 669 27.53 3.96 33.83
N LYS A 670 26.66 3.00 34.09
CA LYS A 670 26.70 2.25 35.35
C LYS A 670 27.08 0.82 35.02
N PRO A 671 28.32 0.39 35.30
CA PRO A 671 28.68 -1.01 35.21
C PRO A 671 28.05 -1.74 36.38
N LYS A 672 27.33 -2.83 36.10
CA LYS A 672 27.43 -4.10 36.83
C LYS A 672 27.09 -5.24 35.88
#